data_AF-A0A7X1ZBC6-F1
#
_entry.id   AF-A0A7X1ZBC6-F1
#
_cell.length_a   1.000
_cell.length_b   1.000
_cell.length_c   1.000
_cell.angle_alpha   90.00
_cell.angle_beta   90.00
_cell.angle_gamma   90.00
#
_symmetry.space_group_name_H-M   'P 1'
#
loop_
_entity.id
_entity.type
_entity.pdbx_description
1 polymer ?
#
loop_
_entity_poly.entity_id
_entity_poly.type
_entity_poly.pdbx_seq_one_letter_code
_entity_poly.pdbx_strand_id
1 'polypeptide(L)'
;MIGSSAGRRVAGALALALAAPAFAPAFAPASAQAQQAPLDLLPPDMRSGPVPQPAPGPAPGPVFDPARPAAPPPLEAPREVAPPPGGLTESERTPAPALAPETETPARPAPSVEAVDGPLPGATGILTPQVGGFPADLWTGTPGDRAAALVRALPVGTTSPVMAELRRRLLLSEQRTPDGVSALDLLRARLAVLVAAGGTASEVMALADPVGRDATVDRLRLHALLVEADDARACALVRAVGARYPDAIWQQAAIHCDLLEDRRDAALLGLSMLREMGRGTDAEGWAFTLLAERLAGLDSPPPDRFAQATPVAWRLLRRLPDVDAPPDALDPAQPWTARALALAEDGGPPVLRAAAAERAAAAGALGVDTLARVWTTLSVDPRDLDTPLSRVVLGGSALDRAVAYAITARLTDPARLAEALIHPLETSHVTTPALYPTHARLYAPLVRRVPVNPRVPAFLGEAAGRALYVARSVEAGRTWLARLESQGRAGDLQSEEAAALLWPLARLADPAMGAAVPTERLLYWRQAQAARRGDSPEARRALDRDHVLLLNLFEALGADIGEAHWLPLRTNRVFVEAVSIEGGHTDPDRLAALAEAAPAGRLGEAVALALVALGPDGPAGASLETLTGVLRGLRALGLDDAARQLAVEALVARSAESS
;
A
#
# COMPACT_ATOMS: atom_id res chain seq x y z
N MET A 1 -54.51 -30.13 32.35
CA MET A 1 -54.94 -30.91 33.53
C MET A 1 -53.78 -30.94 34.51
N ILE A 2 -54.07 -30.57 35.76
CA ILE A 2 -53.17 -30.46 36.94
C ILE A 2 -52.07 -29.39 36.79
N GLY A 3 -52.09 -28.21 37.41
CA GLY A 3 -53.03 -27.59 38.35
C GLY A 3 -52.30 -27.07 39.60
N SER A 4 -52.34 -25.74 39.78
CA SER A 4 -52.43 -25.04 41.09
C SER A 4 -51.13 -24.97 41.93
N SER A 5 -50.82 -23.97 42.76
CA SER A 5 -51.57 -22.83 43.32
C SER A 5 -50.60 -21.92 44.08
N ALA A 6 -50.99 -20.64 44.19
CA ALA A 6 -50.95 -19.77 45.38
C ALA A 6 -49.61 -19.55 46.11
N GLY A 7 -49.20 -18.33 46.47
CA GLY A 7 -49.95 -17.10 46.66
C GLY A 7 -49.59 -16.53 48.03
N ARG A 8 -49.33 -15.22 48.11
CA ARG A 8 -49.84 -14.31 49.16
C ARG A 8 -49.22 -12.92 49.01
N ARG A 9 -50.12 -11.96 48.86
CA ARG A 9 -49.92 -10.52 49.09
C ARG A 9 -49.88 -10.28 50.59
N VAL A 10 -49.05 -9.34 51.07
CA VAL A 10 -49.46 -8.35 52.10
C VAL A 10 -48.72 -7.05 51.82
N ALA A 11 -49.50 -5.97 51.79
CA ALA A 11 -49.09 -4.58 51.63
C ALA A 11 -48.60 -3.97 52.96
N GLY A 12 -47.78 -2.93 52.87
CA GLY A 12 -47.42 -2.11 54.02
C GLY A 12 -46.63 -0.88 53.60
N ALA A 13 -47.34 0.20 53.31
CA ALA A 13 -46.78 1.52 53.12
C ALA A 13 -46.35 2.12 54.47
N LEU A 14 -45.20 2.80 54.51
CA LEU A 14 -44.99 3.94 55.41
C LEU A 14 -43.87 4.85 54.87
N ALA A 15 -44.23 6.11 54.66
CA ALA A 15 -43.31 7.20 54.36
C ALA A 15 -42.70 7.76 55.64
N LEU A 16 -41.44 8.22 55.61
CA LEU A 16 -40.97 9.35 56.41
C LEU A 16 -39.60 9.86 55.95
N ALA A 17 -39.53 11.17 55.77
CA ALA A 17 -38.37 11.96 55.40
C ALA A 17 -37.40 12.18 56.57
N LEU A 18 -36.11 12.43 56.28
CA LEU A 18 -35.28 13.58 56.73
C LEU A 18 -33.77 13.28 56.76
N ALA A 19 -33.02 14.34 56.48
CA ALA A 19 -31.66 14.67 56.93
C ALA A 19 -30.44 14.20 56.12
N ALA A 20 -29.82 15.19 55.47
CA ALA A 20 -28.39 15.23 55.15
C ALA A 20 -27.53 15.28 56.44
N PRO A 21 -26.24 14.94 56.36
CA PRO A 21 -25.25 16.00 56.52
C PRO A 21 -24.02 15.91 55.59
N ALA A 22 -23.41 17.08 55.40
CA ALA A 22 -22.12 17.30 54.79
C ALA A 22 -20.95 16.81 55.67
N PHE A 23 -19.86 16.36 55.04
CA PHE A 23 -18.55 16.29 55.66
C PHE A 23 -17.46 16.67 54.64
N ALA A 24 -16.77 17.76 54.94
CA ALA A 24 -15.50 18.15 54.34
C ALA A 24 -14.34 17.62 55.22
N PRO A 25 -13.12 17.54 54.66
CA PRO A 25 -11.95 17.92 55.43
C PRO A 25 -11.11 18.97 54.68
N ALA A 26 -10.71 19.99 55.43
CA ALA A 26 -9.66 20.93 55.08
C ALA A 26 -8.41 20.60 55.92
N PHE A 27 -7.24 20.57 55.31
CA PHE A 27 -5.97 20.89 55.98
C PHE A 27 -5.05 21.64 55.01
N ALA A 28 -4.36 22.62 55.59
CA ALA A 28 -3.74 23.79 54.98
C ALA A 28 -2.26 23.54 54.55
N PRO A 29 -1.56 24.54 53.98
CA PRO A 29 -0.39 24.38 53.13
C PRO A 29 0.95 24.39 53.90
N ALA A 30 1.98 23.79 53.31
CA ALA A 30 3.37 23.93 53.75
C ALA A 30 4.22 24.53 52.64
N SER A 31 4.72 25.75 52.90
CA SER A 31 5.77 26.42 52.14
C SER A 31 7.15 26.02 52.68
N ALA A 32 8.06 25.60 51.79
CA ALA A 32 9.49 25.55 52.08
C ALA A 32 10.29 25.90 50.82
N GLN A 33 11.01 27.01 50.88
CA GLN A 33 12.08 27.37 49.96
C GLN A 33 13.34 26.57 50.33
N ALA A 34 14.01 25.98 49.33
CA ALA A 34 15.44 25.65 49.42
C ALA A 34 16.06 25.76 48.02
N GLN A 35 16.95 26.74 47.86
CA GLN A 35 17.90 26.84 46.76
C GLN A 35 18.95 25.73 46.88
N GLN A 36 19.26 25.04 45.78
CA GLN A 36 20.61 24.51 45.51
C GLN A 36 20.77 24.10 44.04
N ALA A 37 21.98 24.36 43.53
CA ALA A 37 22.44 24.43 42.14
C ALA A 37 22.38 23.10 41.36
N PRO A 38 22.43 23.15 40.01
CA PRO A 38 22.49 21.94 39.18
C PRO A 38 23.81 21.19 39.36
N LEU A 39 23.69 19.89 39.62
CA LEU A 39 24.79 18.92 39.64
C LEU A 39 25.21 18.59 38.21
N ASP A 40 26.49 18.80 37.95
CA ASP A 40 27.24 18.46 36.75
C ASP A 40 27.93 17.11 37.01
N LEU A 41 27.61 16.07 36.21
CA LEU A 41 28.24 14.74 36.29
C LEU A 41 28.49 14.19 34.87
N LEU A 42 29.40 14.85 34.15
CA LEU A 42 30.19 14.18 33.11
C LEU A 42 31.38 13.43 33.77
N PRO A 43 31.66 12.16 33.41
CA PRO A 43 32.89 11.49 33.81
C PRO A 43 34.14 12.16 33.21
N PRO A 44 35.26 12.21 33.96
CA PRO A 44 36.48 12.91 33.55
C PRO A 44 37.43 11.94 32.86
N ASP A 45 37.38 11.82 31.54
CA ASP A 45 38.50 11.33 30.75
C ASP A 45 38.44 11.98 29.37
N MET A 46 39.61 12.45 28.89
CA MET A 46 39.84 13.20 27.63
C MET A 46 39.87 14.73 27.72
N ARG A 47 40.47 15.26 28.79
CA ARG A 47 41.25 16.50 28.66
C ARG A 47 42.68 16.15 28.22
N SER A 48 43.15 16.88 27.21
CA SER A 48 44.53 16.98 26.69
C SER A 48 44.96 16.02 25.55
N GLY A 49 44.82 16.53 24.33
CA GLY A 49 45.61 16.17 23.14
C GLY A 49 45.70 17.39 22.21
N PRO A 50 46.82 17.64 21.52
CA PRO A 50 47.08 18.90 20.83
C PRO A 50 46.19 19.11 19.59
N VAL A 51 45.76 20.36 19.41
CA VAL A 51 44.93 20.83 18.29
C VAL A 51 45.66 20.63 16.95
N PRO A 52 45.09 19.93 15.96
CA PRO A 52 45.62 19.93 14.60
C PRO A 52 45.30 21.28 13.93
N GLN A 53 46.33 21.91 13.35
CA GLN A 53 46.16 23.11 12.53
C GLN A 53 45.34 22.81 11.26
N PRO A 54 44.42 23.70 10.85
CA PRO A 54 43.70 23.54 9.59
C PRO A 54 44.64 23.77 8.40
N ALA A 55 44.56 22.88 7.40
CA ALA A 55 45.26 22.99 6.13
C ALA A 55 44.79 24.21 5.32
N PRO A 56 45.67 24.84 4.51
CA PRO A 56 45.31 26.00 3.71
C PRO A 56 44.29 25.64 2.62
N GLY A 57 43.21 26.42 2.54
CA GLY A 57 42.13 26.24 1.58
C GLY A 57 42.53 26.57 0.13
N PRO A 58 41.82 26.00 -0.86
CA PRO A 58 42.05 26.29 -2.28
C PRO A 58 41.65 27.72 -2.64
N ALA A 59 42.36 28.27 -3.64
CA ALA A 59 42.25 29.65 -4.12
C ALA A 59 40.83 30.04 -4.60
N PRO A 60 40.43 31.31 -4.46
CA PRO A 60 39.09 31.77 -4.83
C PRO A 60 38.89 31.74 -6.35
N GLY A 61 37.78 31.13 -6.77
CA GLY A 61 37.24 31.22 -8.12
C GLY A 61 36.69 32.63 -8.44
N PRO A 62 36.46 32.93 -9.73
CA PRO A 62 36.13 34.28 -10.17
C PRO A 62 34.79 34.77 -9.62
N VAL A 63 34.83 35.97 -9.06
CA VAL A 63 33.69 36.72 -8.53
C VAL A 63 32.86 37.26 -9.70
N PHE A 64 31.55 36.98 -9.69
CA PHE A 64 30.59 37.54 -10.64
C PHE A 64 30.29 39.00 -10.26
N ASP A 65 30.61 39.93 -11.15
CA ASP A 65 30.37 41.37 -10.99
C ASP A 65 29.01 41.75 -11.62
N PRO A 66 28.00 42.19 -10.85
CA PRO A 66 26.66 42.46 -11.37
C PRO A 66 26.51 43.79 -12.13
N ALA A 67 27.60 44.47 -12.53
CA ALA A 67 27.55 45.78 -13.16
C ALA A 67 27.94 45.85 -14.66
N ARG A 68 27.78 44.75 -15.43
CA ARG A 68 27.97 44.79 -16.91
C ARG A 68 26.72 44.32 -17.68
N PRO A 69 26.13 45.15 -18.56
CA PRO A 69 25.07 44.72 -19.46
C PRO A 69 25.66 43.89 -20.62
N ALA A 70 25.17 42.67 -20.78
CA ALA A 70 25.46 41.83 -21.94
C ALA A 70 24.55 42.25 -23.11
N ALA A 71 25.16 42.53 -24.27
CA ALA A 71 24.44 42.87 -25.50
C ALA A 71 23.73 41.62 -26.09
N PRO A 72 22.52 41.75 -26.65
CA PRO A 72 21.79 40.63 -27.23
C PRO A 72 22.36 40.20 -28.60
N PRO A 73 22.30 38.91 -28.95
CA PRO A 73 22.69 38.42 -30.27
C PRO A 73 21.66 38.82 -31.36
N PRO A 74 22.08 38.98 -32.62
CA PRO A 74 21.20 39.42 -33.70
C PRO A 74 20.23 38.31 -34.16
N LEU A 75 19.00 38.75 -34.45
CA LEU A 75 17.90 37.97 -35.00
C LEU A 75 18.20 37.51 -36.44
N GLU A 76 18.19 36.19 -36.69
CA GLU A 76 18.10 35.64 -38.04
C GLU A 76 16.65 35.61 -38.54
N ALA A 77 16.49 35.91 -39.83
CA ALA A 77 15.23 36.12 -40.53
C ALA A 77 14.44 34.81 -40.80
N PRO A 78 13.12 34.90 -41.03
CA PRO A 78 12.26 33.72 -41.21
C PRO A 78 12.43 33.10 -42.60
N ARG A 79 12.60 31.77 -42.65
CA ARG A 79 12.48 30.99 -43.90
C ARG A 79 11.01 30.75 -44.23
N GLU A 80 10.59 31.28 -45.37
CA GLU A 80 9.34 30.94 -46.07
C GLU A 80 9.36 29.46 -46.49
N VAL A 81 8.27 28.73 -46.17
CA VAL A 81 7.95 27.44 -46.78
C VAL A 81 6.68 27.65 -47.60
N ALA A 82 6.81 27.48 -48.91
CA ALA A 82 5.75 27.60 -49.90
C ALA A 82 4.72 26.42 -49.82
N PRO A 83 3.46 26.65 -50.24
CA PRO A 83 2.35 25.69 -50.15
C PRO A 83 2.40 24.59 -51.23
N PRO A 84 1.62 23.49 -51.07
CA PRO A 84 1.71 22.30 -51.91
C PRO A 84 0.99 22.48 -53.25
N PRO A 85 1.41 21.79 -54.33
CA PRO A 85 0.58 21.64 -55.51
C PRO A 85 -0.45 20.52 -55.31
N GLY A 86 -1.71 20.84 -55.56
CA GLY A 86 -2.84 19.91 -55.53
C GLY A 86 -3.01 19.10 -56.81
N GLY A 87 -3.99 18.18 -56.78
CA GLY A 87 -4.51 17.49 -57.96
C GLY A 87 -5.22 16.18 -57.61
N LEU A 88 -6.53 16.27 -57.38
CA LEU A 88 -7.42 15.10 -57.38
C LEU A 88 -7.61 14.61 -58.82
N THR A 89 -7.61 13.29 -59.02
CA THR A 89 -8.41 12.66 -60.06
C THR A 89 -9.12 11.43 -59.50
N GLU A 90 -10.42 11.41 -59.76
CA GLU A 90 -11.40 10.39 -59.44
C GLU A 90 -11.39 9.28 -60.50
N SER A 91 -10.99 8.07 -60.11
CA SER A 91 -11.25 6.74 -60.72
C SER A 91 -10.35 5.77 -59.93
N GLU A 92 -10.82 4.76 -59.20
CA GLU A 92 -11.92 3.85 -59.44
C GLU A 92 -12.68 3.55 -58.13
N ARG A 93 -13.98 3.38 -58.25
CA ARG A 93 -14.85 2.78 -57.24
C ARG A 93 -14.64 1.26 -57.19
N THR A 94 -15.00 0.71 -56.03
CA THR A 94 -15.56 -0.65 -55.76
C THR A 94 -14.56 -1.70 -55.22
N PRO A 95 -14.96 -2.61 -54.32
CA PRO A 95 -15.76 -2.43 -53.10
C PRO A 95 -15.11 -3.06 -51.85
N ALA A 96 -15.71 -2.81 -50.68
CA ALA A 96 -15.46 -3.49 -49.42
C ALA A 96 -15.65 -5.02 -49.52
N PRO A 97 -14.82 -5.84 -48.84
CA PRO A 97 -15.13 -7.25 -48.69
C PRO A 97 -16.20 -7.44 -47.61
N ALA A 98 -17.25 -8.16 -48.00
CA ALA A 98 -18.34 -8.61 -47.15
C ALA A 98 -17.84 -9.58 -46.07
N LEU A 99 -18.49 -9.51 -44.90
CA LEU A 99 -18.43 -10.54 -43.88
C LEU A 99 -18.86 -11.89 -44.48
N ALA A 100 -18.02 -12.90 -44.28
CA ALA A 100 -18.36 -14.31 -44.42
C ALA A 100 -18.04 -15.01 -43.09
N PRO A 101 -18.79 -16.07 -42.74
CA PRO A 101 -18.96 -16.52 -41.36
C PRO A 101 -17.74 -17.27 -40.82
N GLU A 102 -17.57 -17.20 -39.50
CA GLU A 102 -16.55 -17.89 -38.72
C GLU A 102 -16.69 -19.41 -38.88
N THR A 103 -15.78 -20.01 -39.64
CA THR A 103 -15.45 -21.43 -39.54
C THR A 103 -14.53 -21.66 -38.35
N GLU A 104 -15.03 -22.38 -37.34
CA GLU A 104 -14.25 -22.94 -36.24
C GLU A 104 -13.03 -23.69 -36.78
N THR A 105 -11.84 -23.15 -36.47
CA THR A 105 -10.58 -23.88 -36.65
C THR A 105 -10.33 -24.69 -35.37
N PRO A 106 -10.04 -26.00 -35.45
CA PRO A 106 -9.76 -26.79 -34.26
C PRO A 106 -8.51 -26.27 -33.54
N ALA A 107 -8.60 -26.16 -32.22
CA ALA A 107 -7.49 -25.77 -31.37
C ALA A 107 -6.24 -26.62 -31.65
N ARG A 108 -5.18 -25.96 -32.12
CA ARG A 108 -3.83 -26.55 -32.09
C ARG A 108 -3.42 -26.69 -30.63
N PRO A 109 -2.87 -27.85 -30.19
CA PRO A 109 -2.25 -27.94 -28.89
C PRO A 109 -1.08 -26.95 -28.83
N ALA A 110 -0.99 -26.20 -27.74
CA ALA A 110 0.13 -25.31 -27.47
C ALA A 110 1.45 -26.12 -27.55
N PRO A 111 2.50 -25.62 -28.23
CA PRO A 111 3.78 -26.28 -28.19
C PRO A 111 4.30 -26.23 -26.75
N SER A 112 4.49 -27.40 -26.15
CA SER A 112 5.29 -27.55 -24.94
C SER A 112 6.71 -27.11 -25.28
N VAL A 113 7.10 -25.92 -24.85
CA VAL A 113 8.48 -25.45 -24.94
C VAL A 113 9.28 -26.29 -23.96
N GLU A 114 10.11 -27.19 -24.49
CA GLU A 114 11.13 -27.86 -23.70
C GLU A 114 12.03 -26.79 -23.07
N ALA A 115 12.18 -26.82 -21.75
CA ALA A 115 13.06 -25.92 -21.02
C ALA A 115 14.46 -25.97 -21.62
N VAL A 116 14.92 -24.83 -22.13
CA VAL A 116 16.26 -24.70 -22.70
C VAL A 116 17.23 -24.59 -21.53
N ASP A 117 18.01 -25.66 -21.28
CA ASP A 117 19.20 -25.60 -20.41
C ASP A 117 20.30 -24.78 -21.12
N GLY A 118 20.07 -23.48 -21.31
CA GLY A 118 20.95 -22.53 -22.00
C GLY A 118 21.19 -21.26 -21.17
N PRO A 119 22.17 -20.41 -21.57
CA PRO A 119 22.40 -19.14 -20.89
C PRO A 119 21.13 -18.28 -20.95
N LEU A 120 20.82 -17.63 -19.82
CA LEU A 120 19.65 -16.74 -19.74
C LEU A 120 19.72 -15.66 -20.82
N PRO A 121 18.55 -15.21 -21.34
CA PRO A 121 18.50 -14.06 -22.22
C PRO A 121 19.22 -12.85 -21.62
N GLY A 122 19.80 -12.00 -22.49
CA GLY A 122 20.52 -10.80 -22.05
C GLY A 122 19.66 -9.78 -21.30
N ALA A 123 18.33 -9.88 -21.41
CA ALA A 123 17.38 -9.17 -20.58
C ALA A 123 16.19 -10.07 -20.24
N THR A 124 15.73 -10.01 -18.99
CA THR A 124 14.65 -10.87 -18.47
C THR A 124 13.58 -10.05 -17.77
N GLY A 125 12.31 -10.27 -18.15
CA GLY A 125 11.14 -9.68 -17.53
C GLY A 125 9.89 -9.85 -18.38
N ILE A 126 8.74 -9.43 -17.85
CA ILE A 126 7.43 -9.59 -18.50
C ILE A 126 6.76 -8.24 -18.81
N LEU A 127 7.26 -7.14 -18.23
CA LEU A 127 6.78 -5.79 -18.53
C LEU A 127 7.79 -5.03 -19.38
N THR A 128 7.36 -4.60 -20.56
CA THR A 128 8.09 -3.65 -21.41
C THR A 128 7.59 -2.23 -21.13
N PRO A 129 8.35 -1.17 -21.51
CA PRO A 129 7.90 0.21 -21.35
C PRO A 129 6.51 0.48 -21.96
N GLN A 130 6.13 -0.21 -23.04
CA GLN A 130 4.85 -0.05 -23.73
C GLN A 130 3.66 -0.53 -22.90
N VAL A 131 3.87 -1.51 -22.02
CA VAL A 131 2.84 -2.06 -21.12
C VAL A 131 3.06 -1.62 -19.66
N GLY A 132 3.79 -0.53 -19.45
CA GLY A 132 4.00 0.07 -18.14
C GLY A 132 5.21 -0.46 -17.37
N GLY A 133 6.15 -1.15 -18.02
CA GLY A 133 7.46 -1.47 -17.45
C GLY A 133 8.39 -0.26 -17.36
N PHE A 134 9.55 -0.44 -16.73
CA PHE A 134 10.69 0.46 -16.83
C PHE A 134 11.57 0.06 -18.05
N PRO A 135 12.43 0.97 -18.55
CA PRO A 135 13.42 0.65 -19.58
C PRO A 135 14.33 -0.51 -19.17
N ALA A 136 14.74 -1.34 -20.14
CA ALA A 136 15.56 -2.53 -19.87
C ALA A 136 16.95 -2.20 -19.29
N ASP A 137 17.45 -1.00 -19.53
CA ASP A 137 18.73 -0.48 -19.08
C ASP A 137 18.64 0.29 -17.75
N LEU A 138 17.61 0.06 -16.94
CA LEU A 138 17.36 0.79 -15.68
C LEU A 138 18.49 0.72 -14.64
N TRP A 139 19.39 -0.27 -14.73
CA TRP A 139 20.56 -0.41 -13.85
C TRP A 139 21.84 0.24 -14.42
N THR A 140 21.75 0.99 -15.52
CA THR A 140 22.90 1.68 -16.09
C THR A 140 23.53 2.64 -15.07
N GLY A 141 24.84 2.50 -14.85
CA GLY A 141 25.59 3.28 -13.86
C GLY A 141 25.51 2.73 -12.43
N THR A 142 24.78 1.64 -12.18
CA THR A 142 24.70 1.00 -10.86
C THR A 142 25.49 -0.33 -10.87
N PRO A 143 26.44 -0.54 -9.94
CA PRO A 143 27.13 -1.81 -9.77
C PRO A 143 26.17 -2.97 -9.48
N GLY A 144 26.44 -4.16 -10.02
CA GLY A 144 25.51 -5.29 -9.93
C GLY A 144 25.30 -5.87 -8.54
N ASP A 145 26.33 -5.83 -7.69
CA ASP A 145 26.24 -6.18 -6.27
C ASP A 145 25.30 -5.23 -5.51
N ARG A 146 25.41 -3.92 -5.78
CA ARG A 146 24.53 -2.87 -5.25
C ARG A 146 23.11 -3.04 -5.76
N ALA A 147 22.91 -3.29 -7.06
CA ALA A 147 21.59 -3.55 -7.63
C ALA A 147 20.91 -4.76 -6.96
N ALA A 148 21.63 -5.87 -6.81
CA ALA A 148 21.11 -7.07 -6.17
C ALA A 148 20.83 -6.87 -4.67
N ALA A 149 21.67 -6.09 -3.96
CA ALA A 149 21.44 -5.74 -2.56
C ALA A 149 20.18 -4.87 -2.39
N LEU A 150 20.00 -3.86 -3.25
CA LEU A 150 18.81 -3.01 -3.25
C LEU A 150 17.53 -3.80 -3.53
N VAL A 151 17.56 -4.71 -4.51
CA VAL A 151 16.41 -5.59 -4.78
C VAL A 151 16.05 -6.40 -3.54
N ARG A 152 17.02 -7.04 -2.88
CA ARG A 152 16.77 -7.85 -1.67
C ARG A 152 16.24 -7.02 -0.49
N ALA A 153 16.57 -5.73 -0.43
CA ALA A 153 16.15 -4.83 0.63
C ALA A 153 14.75 -4.22 0.42
N LEU A 154 14.12 -4.44 -0.74
CA LEU A 154 12.81 -3.87 -1.05
C LEU A 154 11.76 -4.27 0.01
N PRO A 155 10.97 -3.32 0.54
CA PRO A 155 9.95 -3.63 1.53
C PRO A 155 8.85 -4.48 0.90
N VAL A 156 8.48 -5.60 1.53
CA VAL A 156 7.37 -6.46 1.10
C VAL A 156 6.07 -6.10 1.83
N GLY A 157 6.13 -5.92 3.16
CA GLY A 157 5.02 -5.40 3.96
C GLY A 157 4.90 -3.89 3.78
N THR A 158 3.85 -3.45 3.11
CA THR A 158 3.50 -2.02 2.99
C THR A 158 2.00 -1.82 3.02
N THR A 159 1.55 -0.65 3.44
CA THR A 159 0.15 -0.22 3.35
C THR A 159 -0.08 0.80 2.25
N SER A 160 0.96 1.12 1.46
CA SER A 160 0.89 2.03 0.32
C SER A 160 0.69 1.26 -0.99
N PRO A 161 -0.50 1.37 -1.62
CA PRO A 161 -0.73 0.80 -2.94
C PRO A 161 0.22 1.36 -4.01
N VAL A 162 0.66 2.62 -3.90
CA VAL A 162 1.65 3.19 -4.83
C VAL A 162 3.01 2.52 -4.70
N MET A 163 3.50 2.29 -3.48
CA MET A 163 4.76 1.58 -3.26
C MET A 163 4.70 0.13 -3.75
N ALA A 164 3.59 -0.57 -3.46
CA ALA A 164 3.41 -1.94 -3.92
C ALA A 164 3.41 -2.05 -5.45
N GLU A 165 2.79 -1.09 -6.14
CA GLU A 165 2.80 -1.00 -7.60
C GLU A 165 4.19 -0.70 -8.17
N LEU A 166 4.92 0.26 -7.59
CA LEU A 166 6.29 0.58 -8.00
C LEU A 166 7.24 -0.60 -7.79
N ARG A 167 7.13 -1.30 -6.64
CA ARG A 167 7.88 -2.52 -6.36
C ARG A 167 7.58 -3.59 -7.41
N ARG A 168 6.30 -3.87 -7.66
CA ARG A 168 5.87 -4.85 -8.68
C ARG A 168 6.38 -4.46 -10.06
N ARG A 169 6.25 -3.19 -10.46
CA ARG A 169 6.76 -2.65 -11.73
C ARG A 169 8.26 -2.86 -11.85
N LEU A 170 9.04 -2.52 -10.82
CA LEU A 170 10.49 -2.75 -10.79
C LEU A 170 10.81 -4.23 -10.97
N LEU A 171 10.20 -5.11 -10.16
CA LEU A 171 10.50 -6.55 -10.17
C LEU A 171 10.12 -7.25 -11.47
N LEU A 172 9.07 -6.81 -12.16
CA LEU A 172 8.54 -7.47 -13.36
C LEU A 172 9.01 -6.85 -14.69
N SER A 173 9.63 -5.66 -14.65
CA SER A 173 10.19 -5.04 -15.86
C SER A 173 11.24 -5.93 -16.51
N GLU A 174 11.35 -5.84 -17.83
CA GLU A 174 12.51 -6.37 -18.54
C GLU A 174 13.77 -5.67 -18.01
N GLN A 175 14.81 -6.43 -17.67
CA GLN A 175 16.04 -5.89 -17.11
C GLN A 175 17.25 -6.56 -17.73
N ARG A 176 18.16 -5.74 -18.28
CA ARG A 176 19.53 -6.14 -18.56
C ARG A 176 20.29 -6.27 -17.24
N THR A 177 21.06 -7.34 -17.13
CA THR A 177 21.85 -7.58 -15.92
C THR A 177 23.05 -6.62 -15.88
N PRO A 178 23.25 -5.86 -14.80
CA PRO A 178 24.42 -5.00 -14.63
C PRO A 178 25.71 -5.80 -14.39
N ASP A 179 26.86 -5.19 -14.65
CA ASP A 179 28.16 -5.80 -14.42
C ASP A 179 28.40 -6.10 -12.93
N GLY A 180 29.04 -7.23 -12.63
CA GLY A 180 29.36 -7.63 -11.26
C GLY A 180 28.31 -8.50 -10.56
N VAL A 181 27.24 -8.90 -11.25
CA VAL A 181 26.29 -9.92 -10.76
C VAL A 181 25.87 -10.86 -11.89
N SER A 182 25.59 -12.12 -11.57
CA SER A 182 25.05 -13.05 -12.56
C SER A 182 23.56 -12.75 -12.84
N ALA A 183 23.12 -12.98 -14.08
CA ALA A 183 21.72 -12.79 -14.46
C ALA A 183 20.77 -13.65 -13.62
N LEU A 184 21.21 -14.87 -13.27
CA LEU A 184 20.45 -15.80 -12.46
C LEU A 184 20.33 -15.34 -11.01
N ASP A 185 21.39 -14.78 -10.40
CA ASP A 185 21.33 -14.29 -9.02
C ASP A 185 20.43 -13.06 -8.86
N LEU A 186 20.48 -12.14 -9.82
CA LEU A 186 19.56 -11.00 -9.85
C LEU A 186 18.11 -11.47 -10.05
N LEU A 187 17.88 -12.43 -10.94
CA LEU A 187 16.55 -13.00 -11.17
C LEU A 187 16.02 -13.75 -9.93
N ARG A 188 16.86 -14.53 -9.25
CA ARG A 188 16.50 -15.19 -7.98
C ARG A 188 16.12 -14.17 -6.92
N ALA A 189 16.87 -13.08 -6.77
CA ALA A 189 16.53 -12.00 -5.84
C ALA A 189 15.18 -11.36 -6.18
N ARG A 190 14.91 -11.09 -7.46
CA ARG A 190 13.63 -10.53 -7.92
C ARG A 190 12.46 -11.48 -7.64
N LEU A 191 12.61 -12.77 -7.98
CA LEU A 191 11.58 -13.79 -7.73
C LEU A 191 11.32 -13.98 -6.23
N ALA A 192 12.36 -13.96 -5.40
CA ALA A 192 12.22 -14.10 -3.95
C ALA A 192 11.37 -12.95 -3.36
N VAL A 193 11.65 -11.70 -3.74
CA VAL A 193 10.86 -10.55 -3.29
C VAL A 193 9.45 -10.59 -3.87
N LEU A 194 9.28 -10.98 -5.14
CA LEU A 194 7.97 -11.12 -5.77
C LEU A 194 7.10 -12.13 -5.02
N VAL A 195 7.64 -13.31 -4.70
CA VAL A 195 6.94 -14.36 -3.95
C VAL A 195 6.64 -13.89 -2.52
N ALA A 196 7.60 -13.30 -1.82
CA ALA A 196 7.39 -12.80 -0.45
C ALA A 196 6.34 -11.67 -0.40
N ALA A 197 6.27 -10.84 -1.44
CA ALA A 197 5.25 -9.81 -1.61
C ALA A 197 3.86 -10.37 -2.01
N GLY A 198 3.73 -11.69 -2.23
CA GLY A 198 2.49 -12.32 -2.63
C GLY A 198 2.15 -12.15 -4.12
N GLY A 199 3.17 -12.12 -4.99
CA GLY A 199 2.99 -12.17 -6.44
C GLY A 199 2.23 -13.41 -6.90
N THR A 200 1.55 -13.31 -8.04
CA THR A 200 0.72 -14.40 -8.58
C THR A 200 1.58 -15.55 -9.11
N ALA A 201 1.03 -16.76 -9.15
CA ALA A 201 1.73 -17.89 -9.75
C ALA A 201 2.00 -17.65 -11.24
N SER A 202 1.07 -16.99 -11.96
CA SER A 202 1.29 -16.62 -13.36
C SER A 202 2.51 -15.70 -13.56
N GLU A 203 2.69 -14.69 -12.70
CA GLU A 203 3.82 -13.77 -12.81
C GLU A 203 5.14 -14.46 -12.47
N VAL A 204 5.16 -15.26 -11.40
CA VAL A 204 6.34 -16.01 -10.96
C VAL A 204 6.76 -17.00 -12.05
N MET A 205 5.81 -17.75 -12.62
CA MET A 205 6.08 -18.71 -13.69
C MET A 205 6.56 -18.03 -14.96
N ALA A 206 5.91 -16.93 -15.39
CA ALA A 206 6.31 -16.21 -16.59
C ALA A 206 7.69 -15.54 -16.45
N LEU A 207 7.99 -14.94 -15.29
CA LEU A 207 9.30 -14.35 -15.03
C LEU A 207 10.41 -15.41 -14.94
N ALA A 208 10.08 -16.59 -14.41
CA ALA A 208 11.00 -17.71 -14.28
C ALA A 208 11.13 -18.56 -15.55
N ASP A 209 10.26 -18.39 -16.56
CA ASP A 209 10.18 -19.24 -17.75
C ASP A 209 11.54 -19.51 -18.44
N PRO A 210 12.43 -18.52 -18.60
CA PRO A 210 13.74 -18.73 -19.23
C PRO A 210 14.71 -19.59 -18.41
N VAL A 211 14.40 -19.84 -17.13
CA VAL A 211 15.23 -20.65 -16.24
C VAL A 211 14.86 -22.12 -16.42
N GLY A 212 15.86 -22.93 -16.80
CA GLY A 212 15.78 -24.39 -16.74
C GLY A 212 15.67 -24.91 -15.31
N ARG A 213 16.40 -25.98 -14.99
CA ARG A 213 16.35 -26.55 -13.63
C ARG A 213 17.22 -25.75 -12.67
N ASP A 214 16.62 -25.21 -11.63
CA ASP A 214 17.32 -24.53 -10.55
C ASP A 214 16.57 -24.69 -9.23
N ALA A 215 17.23 -25.25 -8.20
CA ALA A 215 16.59 -25.58 -6.92
C ALA A 215 15.94 -24.36 -6.25
N THR A 216 16.54 -23.18 -6.37
CA THR A 216 16.00 -21.95 -5.76
C THR A 216 14.78 -21.46 -6.53
N VAL A 217 14.86 -21.39 -7.86
CA VAL A 217 13.73 -20.95 -8.70
C VAL A 217 12.57 -21.94 -8.61
N ASP A 218 12.83 -23.25 -8.65
CA ASP A 218 11.78 -24.27 -8.55
C ASP A 218 11.09 -24.26 -7.18
N ARG A 219 11.82 -23.96 -6.10
CA ARG A 219 11.22 -23.73 -4.77
C ARG A 219 10.29 -22.50 -4.77
N LEU A 220 10.66 -21.43 -5.45
CA LEU A 220 9.83 -20.22 -5.59
C LEU A 220 8.59 -20.47 -6.48
N ARG A 221 8.74 -21.26 -7.55
CA ARG A 221 7.62 -21.75 -8.38
C ARG A 221 6.64 -22.58 -7.53
N LEU A 222 7.15 -23.54 -6.77
CA LEU A 222 6.36 -24.38 -5.87
C LEU A 222 5.59 -23.52 -4.85
N HIS A 223 6.27 -22.56 -4.21
CA HIS A 223 5.62 -21.63 -3.28
C HIS A 223 4.41 -20.95 -3.92
N ALA A 224 4.60 -20.31 -5.07
CA ALA A 224 3.54 -19.53 -5.72
C ALA A 224 2.34 -20.41 -6.13
N LEU A 225 2.60 -21.63 -6.62
CA LEU A 225 1.55 -22.60 -6.96
C LEU A 225 0.74 -23.03 -5.72
N LEU A 226 1.40 -23.29 -4.59
CA LEU A 226 0.73 -23.68 -3.35
C LEU A 226 -0.13 -22.54 -2.76
N VAL A 227 0.33 -21.29 -2.86
CA VAL A 227 -0.45 -20.10 -2.42
C VAL A 227 -1.74 -19.96 -3.24
N GLU A 228 -1.72 -20.24 -4.54
CA GLU A 228 -2.93 -20.20 -5.39
C GLU A 228 -3.72 -21.52 -5.39
N ALA A 229 -3.29 -22.52 -4.61
CA ALA A 229 -3.88 -23.86 -4.57
C ALA A 229 -3.90 -24.59 -5.94
N ASP A 230 -2.93 -24.29 -6.82
CA ASP A 230 -2.70 -25.01 -8.07
C ASP A 230 -1.94 -26.33 -7.80
N ASP A 231 -2.63 -27.25 -7.13
CA ASP A 231 -2.08 -28.53 -6.68
C ASP A 231 -1.63 -29.40 -7.85
N ALA A 232 -2.30 -29.31 -9.00
CA ALA A 232 -1.99 -30.09 -10.18
C ALA A 232 -0.58 -29.76 -10.71
N ARG A 233 -0.27 -28.46 -10.90
CA ARG A 233 1.07 -28.04 -11.35
C ARG A 233 2.10 -28.17 -10.23
N ALA A 234 1.73 -27.94 -8.98
CA ALA A 234 2.63 -28.13 -7.84
C ALA A 234 3.11 -29.60 -7.77
N CYS A 235 2.20 -30.57 -7.81
CA CYS A 235 2.56 -31.99 -7.78
C CYS A 235 3.29 -32.46 -9.04
N ALA A 236 3.01 -31.87 -10.20
CA ALA A 236 3.80 -32.13 -11.42
C ALA A 236 5.25 -31.66 -11.25
N LEU A 237 5.47 -30.48 -10.69
CA LEU A 237 6.81 -29.97 -10.39
C LEU A 237 7.54 -30.86 -9.37
N VAL A 238 6.88 -31.23 -8.26
CA VAL A 238 7.45 -32.13 -7.23
C VAL A 238 7.89 -33.46 -7.84
N ARG A 239 7.09 -34.08 -8.73
CA ARG A 239 7.50 -35.32 -9.42
C ARG A 239 8.70 -35.11 -10.36
N ALA A 240 8.78 -33.96 -11.01
CA ALA A 240 9.84 -33.67 -11.98
C ALA A 240 11.21 -33.43 -11.31
N VAL A 241 11.25 -32.80 -10.14
CA VAL A 241 12.52 -32.37 -9.50
C VAL A 241 12.74 -32.88 -8.07
N GLY A 242 11.69 -33.31 -7.37
CA GLY A 242 11.73 -33.58 -5.93
C GLY A 242 12.73 -34.65 -5.49
N ALA A 243 12.95 -35.70 -6.29
CA ALA A 243 13.95 -36.74 -5.97
C ALA A 243 15.40 -36.24 -6.03
N ARG A 244 15.65 -35.09 -6.68
CA ARG A 244 17.00 -34.53 -6.89
C ARG A 244 17.35 -33.45 -5.88
N TYR A 245 16.34 -32.81 -5.28
CA TYR A 245 16.55 -31.70 -4.36
C TYR A 245 16.44 -32.20 -2.91
N PRO A 246 17.49 -32.00 -2.08
CA PRO A 246 17.53 -32.58 -0.73
C PRO A 246 16.67 -31.83 0.29
N ASP A 247 16.24 -30.60 -0.01
CA ASP A 247 15.56 -29.71 0.93
C ASP A 247 14.21 -30.25 1.39
N ALA A 248 13.97 -30.26 2.71
CA ALA A 248 12.79 -30.82 3.39
C ALA A 248 11.43 -30.42 2.77
N ILE A 249 11.34 -29.22 2.19
CA ILE A 249 10.13 -28.71 1.55
C ILE A 249 9.66 -29.60 0.39
N TRP A 250 10.57 -30.26 -0.33
CA TRP A 250 10.21 -31.16 -1.43
C TRP A 250 9.60 -32.46 -0.92
N GLN A 251 10.11 -33.01 0.19
CA GLN A 251 9.50 -34.15 0.86
C GLN A 251 8.14 -33.78 1.47
N GLN A 252 8.01 -32.59 2.09
CA GLN A 252 6.73 -32.08 2.57
C GLN A 252 5.70 -31.98 1.43
N ALA A 253 6.11 -31.42 0.29
CA ALA A 253 5.24 -31.29 -0.87
C ALA A 253 4.88 -32.65 -1.50
N ALA A 254 5.80 -33.62 -1.49
CA ALA A 254 5.51 -34.99 -1.91
C ALA A 254 4.45 -35.66 -1.01
N ILE A 255 4.55 -35.48 0.31
CA ILE A 255 3.55 -35.96 1.27
C ILE A 255 2.18 -35.29 1.02
N HIS A 256 2.16 -33.98 0.75
CA HIS A 256 0.92 -33.29 0.34
C HIS A 256 0.31 -33.91 -0.93
N CYS A 257 1.13 -34.23 -1.93
CA CYS A 257 0.66 -34.90 -3.14
C CYS A 257 0.13 -36.32 -2.88
N ASP A 258 0.77 -37.09 -2.01
CA ASP A 258 0.27 -38.40 -1.57
C ASP A 258 -1.09 -38.27 -0.86
N LEU A 259 -1.26 -37.26 0.01
CA LEU A 259 -2.52 -36.96 0.69
C LEU A 259 -3.62 -36.45 -0.26
N LEU A 260 -3.27 -35.82 -1.38
CA LEU A 260 -4.23 -35.45 -2.43
C LEU A 260 -4.72 -36.68 -3.22
N GLU A 261 -3.84 -37.67 -3.40
CA GLU A 261 -4.14 -38.91 -4.10
C GLU A 261 -4.71 -40.01 -3.17
N ASP A 262 -5.07 -39.68 -1.92
CA ASP A 262 -5.54 -40.60 -0.86
C ASP A 262 -4.57 -41.77 -0.56
N ARG A 263 -3.27 -41.60 -0.88
CA ARG A 263 -2.20 -42.57 -0.58
C ARG A 263 -1.69 -42.41 0.85
N ARG A 264 -2.58 -42.62 1.83
CA ARG A 264 -2.33 -42.35 3.26
C ARG A 264 -1.13 -43.08 3.83
N ASP A 265 -0.95 -44.36 3.51
CA ASP A 265 0.18 -45.15 4.03
C ASP A 265 1.53 -44.59 3.55
N ALA A 266 1.60 -44.12 2.31
CA ALA A 266 2.80 -43.48 1.76
C ALA A 266 3.07 -42.13 2.45
N ALA A 267 2.03 -41.33 2.66
CA ALA A 267 2.13 -40.06 3.39
C ALA A 267 2.63 -40.27 4.84
N LEU A 268 2.09 -41.26 5.56
CA LEU A 268 2.49 -41.59 6.93
C LEU A 268 3.95 -42.08 7.00
N LEU A 269 4.39 -42.88 6.02
CA LEU A 269 5.79 -43.28 5.90
C LEU A 269 6.71 -42.08 5.64
N GLY A 270 6.31 -41.17 4.75
CA GLY A 270 7.04 -39.93 4.50
C GLY A 270 7.16 -39.07 5.77
N LEU A 271 6.08 -38.97 6.54
CA LEU A 271 6.05 -38.26 7.83
C LEU A 271 6.96 -38.91 8.89
N SER A 272 7.01 -40.25 8.97
CA SER A 272 7.94 -40.92 9.87
C SER A 272 9.39 -40.65 9.47
N MET A 273 9.70 -40.70 8.16
CA MET A 273 11.05 -40.40 7.67
C MET A 273 11.47 -38.95 7.97
N LEU A 274 10.59 -37.97 7.77
CA LEU A 274 10.87 -36.57 8.10
C LEU A 274 11.20 -36.37 9.60
N ARG A 275 10.48 -37.08 10.48
CA ARG A 275 10.73 -37.05 11.93
C ARG A 275 12.08 -37.66 12.29
N GLU A 276 12.43 -38.81 11.72
CA GLU A 276 13.75 -39.45 11.95
C GLU A 276 14.91 -38.56 11.49
N MET A 277 14.72 -37.74 10.46
CA MET A 277 15.72 -36.75 10.00
C MET A 277 15.74 -35.45 10.84
N GLY A 278 14.89 -35.32 11.86
CA GLY A 278 14.77 -34.11 12.67
C GLY A 278 14.16 -32.89 11.94
N ARG A 279 13.49 -33.11 10.80
CA ARG A 279 12.89 -32.07 9.93
C ARG A 279 11.37 -31.96 10.06
N GLY A 280 10.80 -32.62 11.07
CA GLY A 280 9.36 -32.58 11.38
C GLY A 280 9.00 -31.82 12.65
N THR A 281 10.00 -31.43 13.45
CA THR A 281 9.83 -30.82 14.78
C THR A 281 10.53 -29.46 14.91
N ASP A 282 11.18 -28.99 13.85
CA ASP A 282 11.73 -27.65 13.76
C ASP A 282 10.63 -26.60 13.58
N ALA A 283 11.00 -25.31 13.65
CA ALA A 283 10.03 -24.21 13.56
C ALA A 283 9.22 -24.23 12.25
N GLU A 284 9.86 -24.61 11.14
CA GLU A 284 9.25 -24.67 9.81
C GLU A 284 8.35 -25.91 9.62
N GLY A 285 8.78 -27.07 10.15
CA GLY A 285 8.12 -28.37 9.94
C GLY A 285 7.03 -28.71 10.96
N TRP A 286 6.98 -28.05 12.12
CA TRP A 286 6.01 -28.36 13.18
C TRP A 286 4.55 -28.26 12.72
N ALA A 287 4.17 -27.10 12.17
CA ALA A 287 2.80 -26.87 11.70
C ALA A 287 2.44 -27.83 10.54
N PHE A 288 3.39 -28.08 9.64
CA PHE A 288 3.22 -29.06 8.56
C PHE A 288 2.89 -30.45 9.11
N THR A 289 3.67 -30.95 10.08
CA THR A 289 3.51 -32.30 10.63
C THR A 289 2.11 -32.47 11.23
N LEU A 290 1.66 -31.54 12.09
CA LEU A 290 0.35 -31.61 12.72
C LEU A 290 -0.80 -31.64 11.70
N LEU A 291 -0.72 -30.81 10.65
CA LEU A 291 -1.77 -30.73 9.63
C LEU A 291 -1.77 -31.95 8.72
N ALA A 292 -0.59 -32.47 8.37
CA ALA A 292 -0.45 -33.67 7.57
C ALA A 292 -0.98 -34.91 8.30
N GLU A 293 -0.71 -35.05 9.59
CA GLU A 293 -1.27 -36.12 10.44
C GLU A 293 -2.80 -36.05 10.50
N ARG A 294 -3.37 -34.85 10.70
CA ARG A 294 -4.83 -34.65 10.69
C ARG A 294 -5.46 -35.04 9.35
N LEU A 295 -4.86 -34.63 8.24
CA LEU A 295 -5.33 -35.02 6.88
C LEU A 295 -5.16 -36.52 6.61
N ALA A 296 -4.18 -37.18 7.23
CA ALA A 296 -4.02 -38.63 7.18
C ALA A 296 -5.04 -39.39 8.04
N GLY A 297 -5.87 -38.69 8.84
CA GLY A 297 -6.87 -39.28 9.72
C GLY A 297 -6.38 -39.59 11.13
N LEU A 298 -5.23 -39.04 11.53
CA LEU A 298 -4.74 -39.12 12.90
C LEU A 298 -5.33 -38.00 13.77
N ASP A 299 -5.53 -38.31 15.05
CA ASP A 299 -6.01 -37.33 16.03
C ASP A 299 -4.84 -36.49 16.56
N SER A 300 -4.40 -35.53 15.76
CA SER A 300 -3.36 -34.55 16.14
C SER A 300 -3.99 -33.20 16.45
N PRO A 301 -3.49 -32.45 17.45
CA PRO A 301 -4.06 -31.15 17.81
C PRO A 301 -3.87 -30.13 16.67
N PRO A 302 -4.75 -29.10 16.59
CA PRO A 302 -4.51 -27.99 15.68
C PRO A 302 -3.21 -27.26 16.08
N PRO A 303 -2.44 -26.76 15.11
CA PRO A 303 -1.24 -25.98 15.39
C PRO A 303 -1.58 -24.67 16.11
N ASP A 304 -0.80 -24.34 17.13
CA ASP A 304 -0.91 -23.15 17.97
C ASP A 304 -0.09 -21.96 17.46
N ARG A 305 0.81 -22.21 16.50
CA ARG A 305 1.71 -21.23 15.89
C ARG A 305 1.89 -21.49 14.39
N PHE A 306 1.99 -20.42 13.62
CA PHE A 306 2.25 -20.46 12.18
C PHE A 306 3.37 -19.53 11.73
N ALA A 307 3.99 -18.78 12.65
CA ALA A 307 5.19 -18.03 12.36
C ALA A 307 6.24 -18.96 11.69
N GLN A 308 6.71 -18.58 10.51
CA GLN A 308 7.70 -19.33 9.70
C GLN A 308 7.21 -20.66 9.10
N ALA A 309 5.91 -20.96 9.16
CA ALA A 309 5.37 -22.17 8.54
C ALA A 309 5.60 -22.18 7.02
N THR A 310 5.90 -23.37 6.48
CA THR A 310 6.17 -23.52 5.04
C THR A 310 4.92 -23.29 4.18
N PRO A 311 5.07 -22.93 2.90
CA PRO A 311 3.93 -22.81 1.97
C PRO A 311 3.11 -24.10 1.86
N VAL A 312 3.73 -25.26 2.10
CA VAL A 312 3.03 -26.55 2.15
C VAL A 312 2.12 -26.59 3.38
N ALA A 313 2.60 -26.21 4.57
CA ALA A 313 1.77 -26.14 5.77
C ALA A 313 0.55 -25.22 5.56
N TRP A 314 0.76 -24.06 4.93
CA TRP A 314 -0.32 -23.14 4.57
C TRP A 314 -1.33 -23.76 3.59
N ARG A 315 -0.87 -24.51 2.60
CA ARG A 315 -1.74 -25.24 1.68
C ARG A 315 -2.56 -26.32 2.41
N LEU A 316 -1.95 -27.07 3.34
CA LEU A 316 -2.62 -28.09 4.14
C LEU A 316 -3.69 -27.49 5.06
N LEU A 317 -3.39 -26.37 5.74
CA LEU A 317 -4.35 -25.65 6.57
C LEU A 317 -5.61 -25.31 5.78
N ARG A 318 -5.45 -24.80 4.55
CA ARG A 318 -6.57 -24.41 3.68
C ARG A 318 -7.42 -25.60 3.19
N ARG A 319 -6.96 -26.85 3.39
CA ARG A 319 -7.74 -28.06 3.12
C ARG A 319 -8.53 -28.55 4.33
N LEU A 320 -8.33 -27.95 5.50
CA LEU A 320 -8.96 -28.33 6.76
C LEU A 320 -9.89 -27.19 7.22
N PRO A 321 -11.18 -27.21 6.81
CA PRO A 321 -12.11 -26.12 7.12
C PRO A 321 -12.36 -25.94 8.62
N ASP A 322 -12.24 -27.02 9.40
CA ASP A 322 -12.46 -27.03 10.85
C ASP A 322 -11.23 -26.60 11.67
N VAL A 323 -10.12 -26.24 11.02
CA VAL A 323 -8.89 -25.81 11.70
C VAL A 323 -8.66 -24.33 11.44
N ASP A 324 -8.82 -23.53 12.50
CA ASP A 324 -8.57 -22.10 12.45
C ASP A 324 -7.05 -21.83 12.33
N ALA A 325 -6.69 -20.82 11.53
CA ALA A 325 -5.33 -20.31 11.55
C ALA A 325 -5.09 -19.57 12.88
N PRO A 326 -3.93 -19.77 13.53
CA PRO A 326 -3.63 -19.06 14.76
C PRO A 326 -3.43 -17.55 14.52
N PRO A 327 -3.55 -16.69 15.56
CA PRO A 327 -3.48 -15.24 15.39
C PRO A 327 -2.16 -14.72 14.79
N ASP A 328 -1.05 -15.43 14.99
CA ASP A 328 0.28 -15.11 14.45
C ASP A 328 0.41 -15.39 12.94
N ALA A 329 -0.62 -15.99 12.33
CA ALA A 329 -0.65 -16.33 10.91
C ALA A 329 -0.66 -15.08 9.99
N LEU A 330 -1.19 -13.94 10.47
CA LEU A 330 -1.27 -12.69 9.70
C LEU A 330 -0.15 -11.71 10.05
N ASP A 331 1.09 -12.10 9.74
CA ASP A 331 2.27 -11.26 9.85
C ASP A 331 2.31 -10.17 8.74
N PRO A 332 2.28 -8.86 9.09
CA PRO A 332 2.41 -7.77 8.12
C PRO A 332 3.71 -7.82 7.29
N ALA A 333 4.77 -8.45 7.80
CA ALA A 333 6.03 -8.62 7.08
C ALA A 333 5.95 -9.70 6.00
N GLN A 334 4.88 -10.49 5.95
CA GLN A 334 4.70 -11.59 4.99
C GLN A 334 3.36 -11.52 4.24
N PRO A 335 3.18 -10.56 3.31
CA PRO A 335 1.93 -10.40 2.57
C PRO A 335 1.40 -11.65 1.86
N TRP A 336 2.30 -12.56 1.47
CA TRP A 336 1.93 -13.82 0.81
C TRP A 336 1.05 -14.73 1.70
N THR A 337 1.22 -14.69 3.03
CA THR A 337 0.39 -15.49 3.95
C THR A 337 -1.03 -14.95 4.02
N ALA A 338 -1.17 -13.62 4.07
CA ALA A 338 -2.46 -12.94 3.98
C ALA A 338 -3.16 -13.25 2.65
N ARG A 339 -2.42 -13.29 1.54
CA ARG A 339 -2.95 -13.75 0.24
C ARG A 339 -3.44 -15.20 0.30
N ALA A 340 -2.64 -16.11 0.85
CA ALA A 340 -3.01 -17.52 0.94
C ALA A 340 -4.32 -17.72 1.71
N LEU A 341 -4.48 -17.04 2.85
CA LEU A 341 -5.72 -17.07 3.65
C LEU A 341 -6.91 -16.42 2.94
N ALA A 342 -6.70 -15.28 2.27
CA ALA A 342 -7.75 -14.60 1.53
C ALA A 342 -8.36 -15.49 0.42
N LEU A 343 -7.50 -16.26 -0.25
CA LEU A 343 -7.86 -17.17 -1.35
C LEU A 343 -8.27 -18.58 -0.89
N ALA A 344 -8.45 -18.83 0.41
CA ALA A 344 -9.00 -20.11 0.86
C ALA A 344 -10.47 -20.21 0.40
N GLU A 345 -10.86 -21.24 -0.34
CA GLU A 345 -12.25 -21.37 -0.83
C GLU A 345 -13.19 -21.74 0.32
N ASP A 346 -12.85 -22.83 1.04
CA ASP A 346 -13.70 -23.43 2.07
C ASP A 346 -13.11 -23.34 3.50
N GLY A 347 -11.96 -22.69 3.69
CA GLY A 347 -11.21 -22.75 4.95
C GLY A 347 -11.24 -21.48 5.81
N GLY A 348 -11.63 -21.62 7.08
CA GLY A 348 -11.37 -20.67 8.16
C GLY A 348 -12.45 -19.60 8.44
N PRO A 349 -12.37 -18.90 9.59
CA PRO A 349 -13.40 -17.97 10.03
C PRO A 349 -13.57 -16.78 9.06
N PRO A 350 -14.81 -16.35 8.72
CA PRO A 350 -15.05 -15.21 7.84
C PRO A 350 -14.33 -13.93 8.25
N VAL A 351 -14.22 -13.69 9.56
CA VAL A 351 -13.50 -12.54 10.13
C VAL A 351 -12.02 -12.55 9.75
N LEU A 352 -11.37 -13.72 9.88
CA LEU A 352 -9.95 -13.86 9.57
C LEU A 352 -9.72 -13.70 8.07
N ARG A 353 -10.56 -14.32 7.24
CA ARG A 353 -10.48 -14.21 5.78
C ARG A 353 -10.69 -12.77 5.30
N ALA A 354 -11.64 -12.04 5.89
CA ALA A 354 -11.88 -10.63 5.58
C ALA A 354 -10.64 -9.78 5.89
N ALA A 355 -10.04 -9.96 7.07
CA ALA A 355 -8.82 -9.26 7.48
C ALA A 355 -7.60 -9.64 6.62
N ALA A 356 -7.47 -10.91 6.25
CA ALA A 356 -6.43 -11.40 5.36
C ALA A 356 -6.52 -10.77 3.97
N ALA A 357 -7.72 -10.71 3.39
CA ALA A 357 -7.96 -10.10 2.08
C ALA A 357 -7.62 -8.61 2.09
N GLU A 358 -8.02 -7.89 3.13
CA GLU A 358 -7.75 -6.45 3.30
C GLU A 358 -6.23 -6.18 3.40
N ARG A 359 -5.52 -6.95 4.24
CA ARG A 359 -4.05 -6.84 4.39
C ARG A 359 -3.32 -7.19 3.10
N ALA A 360 -3.72 -8.27 2.43
CA ALA A 360 -3.14 -8.67 1.16
C ALA A 360 -3.34 -7.60 0.09
N ALA A 361 -4.52 -6.96 0.05
CA ALA A 361 -4.79 -5.88 -0.88
C ALA A 361 -3.96 -4.62 -0.57
N ALA A 362 -3.84 -4.24 0.69
CA ALA A 362 -3.03 -3.08 1.11
C ALA A 362 -1.54 -3.25 0.76
N ALA A 363 -1.01 -4.47 0.90
CA ALA A 363 0.36 -4.81 0.51
C ALA A 363 0.55 -5.02 -1.00
N GLY A 364 -0.51 -4.95 -1.80
CA GLY A 364 -0.51 -5.22 -3.24
C GLY A 364 -0.30 -6.69 -3.60
N ALA A 365 -0.40 -7.60 -2.64
CA ALA A 365 -0.47 -9.04 -2.87
C ALA A 365 -1.79 -9.46 -3.51
N LEU A 366 -2.82 -8.62 -3.46
CA LEU A 366 -4.16 -8.89 -4.00
C LEU A 366 -4.71 -7.62 -4.68
N GLY A 367 -5.32 -7.78 -5.86
CA GLY A 367 -6.00 -6.67 -6.54
C GLY A 367 -7.34 -6.33 -5.89
N VAL A 368 -7.77 -5.07 -5.95
CA VAL A 368 -9.05 -4.62 -5.34
C VAL A 368 -10.27 -5.35 -5.92
N ASP A 369 -10.23 -5.80 -7.17
CA ASP A 369 -11.31 -6.61 -7.75
C ASP A 369 -11.40 -7.99 -7.10
N THR A 370 -10.26 -8.58 -6.75
CA THR A 370 -10.22 -9.84 -6.00
C THR A 370 -10.67 -9.60 -4.56
N LEU A 371 -10.34 -8.46 -3.95
CA LEU A 371 -10.81 -8.09 -2.61
C LEU A 371 -12.33 -8.02 -2.58
N ALA A 372 -12.91 -7.30 -3.55
CA ALA A 372 -14.35 -7.22 -3.75
C ALA A 372 -14.98 -8.62 -3.85
N ARG A 373 -14.44 -9.49 -4.72
CA ARG A 373 -14.94 -10.86 -4.88
C ARG A 373 -14.90 -11.63 -3.55
N VAL A 374 -13.74 -11.68 -2.89
CA VAL A 374 -13.57 -12.40 -1.62
C VAL A 374 -14.59 -11.90 -0.59
N TRP A 375 -14.69 -10.59 -0.36
CA TRP A 375 -15.63 -10.00 0.60
C TRP A 375 -17.10 -10.31 0.28
N THR A 376 -17.49 -10.32 -1.00
CA THR A 376 -18.87 -10.63 -1.39
C THR A 376 -19.23 -12.12 -1.31
N THR A 377 -18.22 -13.01 -1.30
CA THR A 377 -18.40 -14.47 -1.19
C THR A 377 -18.24 -15.00 0.23
N LEU A 378 -17.94 -14.15 1.21
CA LEU A 378 -17.85 -14.58 2.61
C LEU A 378 -19.19 -15.12 3.11
N SER A 379 -19.13 -16.21 3.87
CA SER A 379 -20.29 -16.77 4.58
C SER A 379 -20.69 -15.85 5.72
N VAL A 380 -21.64 -14.95 5.46
CA VAL A 380 -22.25 -14.02 6.44
C VAL A 380 -23.74 -14.32 6.59
N ASP A 381 -24.32 -14.02 7.75
CA ASP A 381 -25.76 -14.18 7.96
C ASP A 381 -26.50 -13.22 7.00
N PRO A 382 -27.46 -13.69 6.18
CA PRO A 382 -28.23 -12.82 5.31
C PRO A 382 -28.89 -11.65 6.04
N ARG A 383 -29.24 -11.81 7.33
CA ARG A 383 -29.82 -10.74 8.17
C ARG A 383 -28.85 -9.60 8.43
N ASP A 384 -27.54 -9.87 8.42
CA ASP A 384 -26.53 -8.83 8.59
C ASP A 384 -26.51 -7.88 7.38
N LEU A 385 -26.88 -8.38 6.19
CA LEU A 385 -26.95 -7.62 4.96
C LEU A 385 -28.17 -6.67 4.91
N ASP A 386 -29.17 -6.90 5.76
CA ASP A 386 -30.31 -6.01 5.94
C ASP A 386 -30.08 -4.97 7.06
N THR A 387 -28.93 -5.05 7.76
CA THR A 387 -28.61 -4.12 8.84
C THR A 387 -28.26 -2.73 8.28
N PRO A 388 -28.77 -1.64 8.89
CA PRO A 388 -28.41 -0.29 8.45
C PRO A 388 -26.90 -0.07 8.46
N LEU A 389 -26.34 0.45 7.36
CA LEU A 389 -24.89 0.68 7.20
C LEU A 389 -24.28 1.48 8.34
N SER A 390 -24.99 2.49 8.84
CA SER A 390 -24.58 3.31 9.99
C SER A 390 -24.33 2.51 11.27
N ARG A 391 -24.92 1.32 11.41
CA ARG A 391 -24.65 0.39 12.53
C ARG A 391 -23.55 -0.59 12.21
N VAL A 392 -23.52 -1.12 10.98
CA VAL A 392 -22.48 -2.06 10.55
C VAL A 392 -21.09 -1.45 10.72
N VAL A 393 -20.89 -0.21 10.24
CA VAL A 393 -19.57 0.43 10.28
C VAL A 393 -19.05 0.71 11.70
N LEU A 394 -19.92 0.70 12.73
CA LEU A 394 -19.52 0.88 14.13
C LEU A 394 -18.86 -0.36 14.73
N GLY A 395 -19.06 -1.55 14.14
CA GLY A 395 -18.41 -2.78 14.61
C GLY A 395 -16.88 -2.74 14.40
N GLY A 396 -16.41 -2.03 13.37
CA GLY A 396 -14.99 -1.73 13.16
C GLY A 396 -14.11 -2.92 12.78
N SER A 397 -14.65 -4.14 12.69
CA SER A 397 -13.90 -5.31 12.25
C SER A 397 -13.74 -5.33 10.73
N ALA A 398 -12.79 -6.13 10.23
CA ALA A 398 -12.66 -6.36 8.78
C ALA A 398 -13.90 -7.05 8.19
N LEU A 399 -14.60 -7.87 8.99
CA LEU A 399 -15.86 -8.48 8.56
C LEU A 399 -16.95 -7.43 8.40
N ASP A 400 -17.07 -6.48 9.34
CA ASP A 400 -18.05 -5.39 9.25
C ASP A 400 -17.80 -4.54 8.01
N ARG A 401 -16.54 -4.24 7.68
CA ARG A 401 -16.20 -3.54 6.43
C ARG A 401 -16.55 -4.34 5.18
N ALA A 402 -16.33 -5.66 5.20
CA ALA A 402 -16.75 -6.55 4.12
C ALA A 402 -18.27 -6.58 3.94
N VAL A 403 -19.03 -6.67 5.04
CA VAL A 403 -20.49 -6.58 5.04
C VAL A 403 -20.95 -5.23 4.52
N ALA A 404 -20.35 -4.12 4.98
CA ALA A 404 -20.67 -2.77 4.50
C ALA A 404 -20.44 -2.63 2.99
N TYR A 405 -19.34 -3.21 2.47
CA TYR A 405 -19.08 -3.26 1.04
C TYR A 405 -20.14 -4.08 0.30
N ALA A 406 -20.48 -5.28 0.79
CA ALA A 406 -21.47 -6.16 0.18
C ALA A 406 -22.87 -5.50 0.12
N ILE A 407 -23.28 -4.78 1.16
CA ILE A 407 -24.52 -4.00 1.17
C ILE A 407 -24.46 -2.89 0.10
N THR A 408 -23.39 -2.09 0.13
CA THR A 408 -23.23 -0.94 -0.78
C THR A 408 -23.18 -1.36 -2.25
N ALA A 409 -22.48 -2.45 -2.56
CA ALA A 409 -22.30 -2.95 -3.92
C ALA A 409 -23.63 -3.40 -4.58
N ARG A 410 -24.60 -3.87 -3.78
CA ARG A 410 -25.92 -4.33 -4.24
C ARG A 410 -26.89 -3.19 -4.55
N LEU A 411 -26.63 -1.98 -4.06
CA LEU A 411 -27.50 -0.83 -4.30
C LEU A 411 -27.44 -0.41 -5.76
N THR A 412 -28.61 -0.38 -6.42
CA THR A 412 -28.76 0.07 -7.81
C THR A 412 -29.26 1.50 -7.92
N ASP A 413 -30.06 1.96 -6.95
CA ASP A 413 -30.56 3.32 -6.87
C ASP A 413 -29.42 4.31 -6.54
N PRO A 414 -29.14 5.32 -7.39
CA PRO A 414 -28.01 6.21 -7.17
C PRO A 414 -28.12 7.11 -5.94
N ALA A 415 -29.33 7.45 -5.48
CA ALA A 415 -29.52 8.29 -4.30
C ALA A 415 -29.26 7.50 -3.01
N ARG A 416 -29.74 6.25 -2.95
CA ARG A 416 -29.41 5.34 -1.83
C ARG A 416 -27.94 4.97 -1.82
N LEU A 417 -27.34 4.76 -3.00
CA LEU A 417 -25.91 4.49 -3.11
C LEU A 417 -25.07 5.67 -2.60
N ALA A 418 -25.49 6.90 -2.95
CA ALA A 418 -24.87 8.12 -2.44
C ALA A 418 -24.88 8.17 -0.90
N GLU A 419 -26.05 7.99 -0.28
CA GLU A 419 -26.19 7.97 1.18
C GLU A 419 -25.38 6.83 1.82
N ALA A 420 -25.37 5.65 1.21
CA ALA A 420 -24.64 4.49 1.70
C ALA A 420 -23.12 4.71 1.72
N LEU A 421 -22.55 5.31 0.67
CA LEU A 421 -21.11 5.44 0.47
C LEU A 421 -20.41 6.31 1.51
N ILE A 422 -21.11 7.27 2.13
CA ILE A 422 -20.49 8.14 3.15
C ILE A 422 -19.96 7.31 4.33
N HIS A 423 -20.73 6.31 4.77
CA HIS A 423 -20.43 5.55 5.98
C HIS A 423 -19.08 4.83 5.89
N PRO A 424 -18.86 3.90 4.95
CA PRO A 424 -17.59 3.17 4.88
C PRO A 424 -16.41 4.07 4.53
N LEU A 425 -16.61 5.12 3.72
CA LEU A 425 -15.52 6.05 3.35
C LEU A 425 -15.05 6.87 4.55
N GLU A 426 -15.98 7.49 5.30
CA GLU A 426 -15.62 8.31 6.46
C GLU A 426 -15.11 7.45 7.61
N THR A 427 -15.77 6.33 7.93
CA THR A 427 -15.30 5.46 9.01
C THR A 427 -13.95 4.84 8.69
N SER A 428 -13.68 4.50 7.43
CA SER A 428 -12.35 4.01 7.07
C SER A 428 -11.30 5.11 7.19
N HIS A 429 -11.61 6.33 6.75
CA HIS A 429 -10.67 7.45 6.81
C HIS A 429 -10.24 7.70 8.25
N VAL A 430 -11.19 7.73 9.18
CA VAL A 430 -10.93 8.03 10.59
C VAL A 430 -10.35 6.84 11.37
N THR A 431 -10.94 5.64 11.24
CA THR A 431 -10.60 4.51 12.13
C THR A 431 -9.50 3.60 11.58
N THR A 432 -9.27 3.62 10.27
CA THR A 432 -8.28 2.76 9.59
C THR A 432 -7.49 3.53 8.52
N PRO A 433 -6.82 4.65 8.88
CA PRO A 433 -6.18 5.55 7.92
C PRO A 433 -5.14 4.87 7.04
N ALA A 434 -4.39 3.90 7.58
CA ALA A 434 -3.41 3.11 6.82
C ALA A 434 -4.06 2.26 5.70
N LEU A 435 -5.32 1.87 5.85
CA LEU A 435 -6.05 1.05 4.86
C LEU A 435 -6.93 1.88 3.94
N TYR A 436 -7.16 3.15 4.27
CA TYR A 436 -8.01 4.04 3.50
C TYR A 436 -7.61 4.12 2.01
N PRO A 437 -6.32 4.15 1.61
CA PRO A 437 -5.97 4.10 0.18
C PRO A 437 -6.51 2.88 -0.57
N THR A 438 -6.51 1.72 0.09
CA THR A 438 -7.05 0.47 -0.45
C THR A 438 -8.57 0.54 -0.56
N HIS A 439 -9.25 1.04 0.49
CA HIS A 439 -10.71 1.21 0.48
C HIS A 439 -11.17 2.24 -0.55
N ALA A 440 -10.49 3.38 -0.65
CA ALA A 440 -10.77 4.39 -1.67
C ALA A 440 -10.72 3.80 -3.08
N ARG A 441 -9.70 2.99 -3.39
CA ARG A 441 -9.59 2.26 -4.66
C ARG A 441 -10.72 1.24 -4.85
N LEU A 442 -11.08 0.50 -3.82
CA LEU A 442 -12.18 -0.48 -3.84
C LEU A 442 -13.56 0.17 -4.08
N TYR A 443 -13.82 1.33 -3.47
CA TYR A 443 -15.09 2.04 -3.58
C TYR A 443 -15.18 2.98 -4.79
N ALA A 444 -14.05 3.39 -5.39
CA ALA A 444 -14.04 4.31 -6.53
C ALA A 444 -14.97 3.91 -7.70
N PRO A 445 -15.07 2.63 -8.12
CA PRO A 445 -16.06 2.22 -9.13
C PRO A 445 -17.51 2.48 -8.72
N LEU A 446 -17.83 2.34 -7.43
CA LEU A 446 -19.17 2.61 -6.90
C LEU A 446 -19.44 4.11 -6.81
N VAL A 447 -18.46 4.91 -6.40
CA VAL A 447 -18.56 6.38 -6.38
C VAL A 447 -18.85 6.93 -7.78
N ARG A 448 -18.23 6.39 -8.83
CA ARG A 448 -18.47 6.82 -10.22
C ARG A 448 -19.90 6.54 -10.72
N ARG A 449 -20.66 5.66 -10.07
CA ARG A 449 -22.08 5.41 -10.40
C ARG A 449 -23.02 6.47 -9.84
N VAL A 450 -22.55 7.31 -8.91
CA VAL A 450 -23.34 8.39 -8.32
C VAL A 450 -23.33 9.59 -9.27
N PRO A 451 -24.50 10.07 -9.73
CA PRO A 451 -24.57 11.24 -10.60
C PRO A 451 -24.15 12.50 -9.84
N VAL A 452 -23.19 13.24 -10.41
CA VAL A 452 -22.71 14.50 -9.85
C VAL A 452 -23.72 15.60 -10.16
N ASN A 453 -24.72 15.78 -9.28
CA ASN A 453 -25.77 16.78 -9.43
C ASN A 453 -26.03 17.55 -8.12
N PRO A 454 -26.64 18.76 -8.16
CA PRO A 454 -26.77 19.62 -6.99
C PRO A 454 -27.59 19.05 -5.83
N ARG A 455 -28.42 18.02 -6.04
CA ARG A 455 -29.30 17.44 -4.99
C ARG A 455 -28.56 16.52 -4.02
N VAL A 456 -27.37 16.05 -4.38
CA VAL A 456 -26.57 15.19 -3.53
C VAL A 456 -25.95 16.04 -2.40
N PRO A 457 -25.86 15.58 -1.14
CA PRO A 457 -25.28 16.41 -0.08
C PRO A 457 -23.79 16.75 -0.28
N ALA A 458 -23.36 17.92 0.20
CA ALA A 458 -21.99 18.42 0.05
C ALA A 458 -20.93 17.53 0.74
N PHE A 459 -21.25 17.02 1.94
CA PHE A 459 -20.37 16.11 2.70
C PHE A 459 -20.04 14.82 1.93
N LEU A 460 -20.98 14.31 1.13
CA LEU A 460 -20.70 13.16 0.28
C LEU A 460 -19.75 13.55 -0.84
N GLY A 461 -19.86 14.77 -1.36
CA GLY A 461 -18.96 15.26 -2.41
C GLY A 461 -17.50 15.34 -1.96
N GLU A 462 -17.27 15.72 -0.69
CA GLU A 462 -15.92 15.67 -0.10
C GLU A 462 -15.40 14.23 0.00
N ALA A 463 -16.17 13.33 0.62
CA ALA A 463 -15.80 11.92 0.80
C ALA A 463 -15.53 11.23 -0.56
N ALA A 464 -16.43 11.44 -1.52
CA ALA A 464 -16.33 10.93 -2.88
C ALA A 464 -15.11 11.50 -3.61
N GLY A 465 -14.91 12.82 -3.54
CA GLY A 465 -13.76 13.48 -4.16
C GLY A 465 -12.44 12.96 -3.60
N ARG A 466 -12.32 12.87 -2.26
CA ARG A 466 -11.14 12.34 -1.57
C ARG A 466 -10.83 10.92 -2.02
N ALA A 467 -11.83 10.03 -2.01
CA ALA A 467 -11.68 8.66 -2.48
C ALA A 467 -11.23 8.58 -3.95
N LEU A 468 -11.79 9.42 -4.83
CA LEU A 468 -11.44 9.44 -6.25
C LEU A 468 -10.02 9.92 -6.51
N TYR A 469 -9.53 10.96 -5.82
CA TYR A 469 -8.14 11.40 -5.99
C TYR A 469 -7.13 10.37 -5.50
N VAL A 470 -7.41 9.73 -4.35
CA VAL A 470 -6.60 8.62 -3.81
C VAL A 470 -6.62 7.40 -4.75
N ALA A 471 -7.75 7.15 -5.41
CA ALA A 471 -7.91 6.09 -6.40
C ALA A 471 -7.40 6.46 -7.80
N ARG A 472 -6.65 7.56 -7.95
CA ARG A 472 -6.12 8.08 -9.23
C ARG A 472 -7.19 8.42 -10.28
N SER A 473 -8.45 8.55 -9.88
CA SER A 473 -9.56 8.94 -10.76
C SER A 473 -9.68 10.47 -10.83
N VAL A 474 -8.62 11.12 -11.33
CA VAL A 474 -8.44 12.59 -11.27
C VAL A 474 -9.59 13.34 -11.94
N GLU A 475 -10.04 12.91 -13.12
CA GLU A 475 -11.12 13.58 -13.86
C GLU A 475 -12.46 13.52 -13.12
N ALA A 476 -12.77 12.35 -12.53
CA ALA A 476 -13.96 12.18 -11.72
C ALA A 476 -13.88 13.03 -10.45
N GLY A 477 -12.72 13.07 -9.78
CA GLY A 477 -12.47 13.95 -8.63
C GLY A 477 -12.64 15.43 -8.98
N ARG A 478 -12.15 15.85 -10.15
CA ARG A 478 -12.28 17.23 -10.66
C ARG A 478 -13.74 17.61 -10.86
N THR A 479 -14.55 16.68 -11.34
CA THR A 479 -15.99 16.89 -11.54
C THR A 479 -16.70 17.16 -10.20
N TRP A 480 -16.34 16.42 -9.15
CA TRP A 480 -16.86 16.65 -7.80
C TRP A 480 -16.39 17.99 -7.22
N LEU A 481 -15.11 18.34 -7.37
CA LEU A 481 -14.59 19.62 -6.89
C LEU A 481 -15.27 20.80 -7.59
N ALA A 482 -15.34 20.80 -8.92
CA ALA A 482 -15.97 21.87 -9.69
C ALA A 482 -17.44 22.09 -9.30
N ARG A 483 -18.13 21.00 -8.98
CA ARG A 483 -19.50 21.07 -8.47
C ARG A 483 -19.55 21.76 -7.10
N LEU A 484 -18.74 21.33 -6.13
CA LEU A 484 -18.70 21.94 -4.79
C LEU A 484 -18.36 23.44 -4.88
N GLU A 485 -17.39 23.81 -5.71
CA GLU A 485 -17.03 25.21 -5.97
C GLU A 485 -18.18 26.02 -6.60
N SER A 486 -18.97 25.41 -7.49
CA SER A 486 -20.13 26.08 -8.08
C SER A 486 -21.23 26.34 -7.05
N GLN A 487 -21.47 25.39 -6.14
CA GLN A 487 -22.47 25.50 -5.08
C GLN A 487 -22.03 26.46 -3.98
N GLY A 488 -20.76 26.43 -3.59
CA GLY A 488 -20.16 27.40 -2.67
C GLY A 488 -20.30 28.83 -3.18
N ARG A 489 -19.99 29.08 -4.46
CA ARG A 489 -20.22 30.39 -5.10
C ARG A 489 -21.69 30.82 -5.14
N ALA A 490 -22.62 29.87 -5.10
CA ALA A 490 -24.05 30.13 -5.01
C ALA A 490 -24.55 30.36 -3.57
N GLY A 491 -23.65 30.33 -2.57
CA GLY A 491 -23.94 30.63 -1.16
C GLY A 491 -24.10 29.40 -0.26
N ASP A 492 -23.82 28.19 -0.74
CA ASP A 492 -23.84 26.99 0.11
C ASP A 492 -22.51 26.85 0.87
N LEU A 493 -22.53 27.23 2.16
CA LEU A 493 -21.38 27.18 3.05
C LEU A 493 -20.79 25.77 3.22
N GLN A 494 -21.64 24.72 3.21
CA GLN A 494 -21.14 23.34 3.33
C GLN A 494 -20.37 22.93 2.08
N SER A 495 -20.85 23.34 0.90
CA SER A 495 -20.14 23.09 -0.36
C SER A 495 -18.85 23.90 -0.46
N GLU A 496 -18.82 25.13 0.04
CA GLU A 496 -17.60 25.95 0.12
C GLU A 496 -16.53 25.31 1.01
N GLU A 497 -16.92 24.86 2.21
CA GLU A 497 -16.02 24.14 3.14
C GLU A 497 -15.50 22.84 2.51
N ALA A 498 -16.38 22.01 1.95
CA ALA A 498 -16.02 20.76 1.28
C ALA A 498 -15.07 21.00 0.09
N ALA A 499 -15.30 22.05 -0.72
CA ALA A 499 -14.40 22.43 -1.81
C ALA A 499 -13.02 22.84 -1.29
N ALA A 500 -12.97 23.61 -0.19
CA ALA A 500 -11.73 24.05 0.44
C ALA A 500 -10.90 22.87 0.96
N LEU A 501 -11.54 21.85 1.53
CA LEU A 501 -10.88 20.63 2.03
C LEU A 501 -10.41 19.70 0.93
N LEU A 502 -11.12 19.67 -0.20
CA LEU A 502 -10.79 18.82 -1.34
C LEU A 502 -9.71 19.43 -2.26
N TRP A 503 -9.61 20.75 -2.30
CA TRP A 503 -8.67 21.48 -3.16
C TRP A 503 -7.20 21.03 -3.05
N PRO A 504 -6.61 20.79 -1.85
CA PRO A 504 -5.24 20.34 -1.74
C PRO A 504 -5.00 18.99 -2.41
N LEU A 505 -5.93 18.04 -2.23
CA LEU A 505 -5.85 16.72 -2.87
C LEU A 505 -5.92 16.82 -4.38
N ALA A 506 -6.82 17.68 -4.89
CA ALA A 506 -6.90 17.96 -6.32
C ALA A 506 -5.57 18.50 -6.85
N ARG A 507 -4.95 19.44 -6.14
CA ARG A 507 -3.67 20.04 -6.53
C ARG A 507 -2.49 19.06 -6.49
N LEU A 508 -2.44 18.19 -5.48
CA LEU A 508 -1.43 17.12 -5.41
C LEU A 508 -1.60 16.15 -6.57
N ALA A 509 -2.84 15.70 -6.82
CA ALA A 509 -3.15 14.69 -7.83
C ALA A 509 -3.09 15.21 -9.28
N ASP A 510 -3.42 16.47 -9.52
CA ASP A 510 -3.66 17.02 -10.86
C ASP A 510 -2.62 18.10 -11.24
N PRO A 511 -1.71 17.82 -12.19
CA PRO A 511 -0.77 18.84 -12.68
C PRO A 511 -1.46 20.03 -13.37
N ALA A 512 -2.70 19.88 -13.85
CA ALA A 512 -3.43 20.96 -14.50
C ALA A 512 -3.82 22.11 -13.54
N MET A 513 -3.67 21.91 -12.23
CA MET A 513 -3.95 22.94 -11.21
C MET A 513 -2.89 24.05 -11.14
N GLY A 514 -1.83 23.98 -11.97
CA GLY A 514 -0.83 25.03 -12.12
C GLY A 514 0.21 25.12 -11.00
N ALA A 515 1.34 25.77 -11.26
CA ALA A 515 2.49 25.83 -10.33
C ALA A 515 2.33 26.84 -9.19
N ALA A 516 1.63 27.96 -9.40
CA ALA A 516 1.39 28.95 -8.35
C ALA A 516 0.32 28.47 -7.36
N VAL A 517 0.57 28.63 -6.06
CA VAL A 517 -0.41 28.36 -5.00
C VAL A 517 -1.22 29.63 -4.74
N PRO A 518 -2.55 29.64 -4.94
CA PRO A 518 -3.36 30.81 -4.62
C PRO A 518 -3.48 30.98 -3.10
N THR A 519 -3.07 32.14 -2.59
CA THR A 519 -3.12 32.47 -1.15
C THR A 519 -4.52 32.31 -0.59
N GLU A 520 -5.56 32.75 -1.32
CA GLU A 520 -6.95 32.63 -0.86
C GLU A 520 -7.39 31.18 -0.66
N ARG A 521 -7.00 30.27 -1.58
CA ARG A 521 -7.37 28.86 -1.49
C ARG A 521 -6.73 28.18 -0.29
N LEU A 522 -5.47 28.50 -0.01
CA LEU A 522 -4.77 27.99 1.16
C LEU A 522 -5.40 28.50 2.47
N LEU A 523 -5.80 29.79 2.51
CA LEU A 523 -6.50 30.36 3.66
C LEU A 523 -7.85 29.69 3.90
N TYR A 524 -8.65 29.48 2.86
CA TYR A 524 -9.93 28.78 2.98
C TYR A 524 -9.77 27.34 3.45
N TRP A 525 -8.80 26.60 2.91
CA TRP A 525 -8.49 25.25 3.38
C TRP A 525 -8.16 25.23 4.87
N ARG A 526 -7.29 26.14 5.32
CA ARG A 526 -6.89 26.22 6.72
C ARG A 526 -8.06 26.60 7.64
N GLN A 527 -8.93 27.50 7.19
CA GLN A 527 -10.15 27.88 7.92
C GLN A 527 -11.13 26.71 8.03
N ALA A 528 -11.34 25.96 6.95
CA ALA A 528 -12.19 24.78 6.96
C ALA A 528 -11.67 23.70 7.94
N GLN A 529 -10.36 23.44 7.96
CA GLN A 529 -9.75 22.55 8.94
C GLN A 529 -9.93 23.04 10.39
N ALA A 530 -9.76 24.36 10.62
CA ALA A 530 -9.94 24.94 11.95
C ALA A 530 -11.38 24.84 12.45
N ALA A 531 -12.36 25.01 11.56
CA ALA A 531 -13.78 24.88 11.89
C ALA A 531 -14.13 23.46 12.40
N ARG A 532 -13.48 22.42 11.87
CA ARG A 532 -13.69 21.02 12.29
C ARG A 532 -13.01 20.65 13.60
N ARG A 533 -11.78 21.10 13.80
CA ARG A 533 -10.97 20.74 14.97
C ARG A 533 -11.26 21.58 16.20
N GLY A 534 -11.90 22.73 16.03
CA GLY A 534 -12.07 23.71 17.10
C GLY A 534 -10.78 24.46 17.42
N ASP A 535 -10.73 25.07 18.61
CA ASP A 535 -9.74 26.10 18.95
C ASP A 535 -8.79 25.71 20.11
N SER A 536 -8.65 24.42 20.40
CA SER A 536 -7.72 23.95 21.44
C SER A 536 -6.26 24.19 21.03
N PRO A 537 -5.31 24.32 21.99
CA PRO A 537 -3.89 24.39 21.68
C PRO A 537 -3.40 23.21 20.83
N GLU A 538 -3.91 22.00 21.08
CA GLU A 538 -3.60 20.79 20.32
C GLU A 538 -4.13 20.88 18.89
N ALA A 539 -5.37 21.37 18.71
CA ALA A 539 -5.96 21.60 17.39
C ALA A 539 -5.13 22.61 16.58
N ARG A 540 -4.73 23.73 17.21
CA ARG A 540 -3.87 24.73 16.57
C ARG A 540 -2.52 24.16 16.15
N ARG A 541 -1.86 23.35 17.01
CA ARG A 541 -0.61 22.65 16.64
C ARG A 541 -0.81 21.67 15.49
N ALA A 542 -1.92 20.92 15.47
CA ALA A 542 -2.23 20.02 14.36
C ALA A 542 -2.45 20.77 13.04
N LEU A 543 -3.15 21.91 13.06
CA LEU A 543 -3.34 22.78 11.90
C LEU A 543 -2.01 23.32 11.36
N ASP A 544 -1.13 23.77 12.25
CA ASP A 544 0.21 24.23 11.87
C ASP A 544 1.04 23.11 11.23
N ARG A 545 1.01 21.89 11.80
CA ARG A 545 1.69 20.72 11.25
C ARG A 545 1.19 20.37 9.86
N ASP A 546 -0.12 20.32 9.65
CA ASP A 546 -0.70 20.03 8.34
C ASP A 546 -0.37 21.10 7.31
N HIS A 547 -0.34 22.37 7.74
CA HIS A 547 0.03 23.48 6.85
C HIS A 547 1.49 23.36 6.40
N VAL A 548 2.41 23.05 7.33
CA VAL A 548 3.83 22.80 7.00
C VAL A 548 3.96 21.61 6.05
N LEU A 549 3.28 20.49 6.36
CA LEU A 549 3.28 19.30 5.50
C LEU A 549 2.81 19.66 4.09
N LEU A 550 1.65 20.32 3.98
CA LEU A 550 1.04 20.62 2.70
C LEU A 550 1.94 21.50 1.81
N LEU A 551 2.55 22.54 2.39
CA LEU A 551 3.48 23.40 1.65
C LEU A 551 4.71 22.64 1.17
N ASN A 552 5.28 21.78 2.01
CA ASN A 552 6.42 20.93 1.66
C ASN A 552 6.07 19.93 0.54
N LEU A 553 4.87 19.35 0.57
CA LEU A 553 4.39 18.47 -0.50
C LEU A 553 4.24 19.23 -1.83
N PHE A 554 3.65 20.43 -1.79
CA PHE A 554 3.53 21.26 -2.98
C PHE A 554 4.90 21.66 -3.55
N GLU A 555 5.83 22.10 -2.69
CA GLU A 555 7.18 22.48 -3.10
C GLU A 555 7.95 21.28 -3.69
N ALA A 556 7.86 20.10 -3.06
CA ALA A 556 8.48 18.88 -3.59
C ALA A 556 7.90 18.49 -4.96
N LEU A 557 6.62 18.77 -5.20
CA LEU A 557 5.95 18.64 -6.49
C LEU A 557 6.15 19.83 -7.44
N GLY A 558 7.01 20.79 -7.08
CA GLY A 558 7.48 21.87 -7.96
C GLY A 558 6.58 23.10 -7.98
N ALA A 559 5.70 23.25 -6.98
CA ALA A 559 4.94 24.47 -6.82
C ALA A 559 5.85 25.62 -6.36
N ASP A 560 5.55 26.83 -6.82
CA ASP A 560 6.20 28.05 -6.37
C ASP A 560 5.54 28.53 -5.08
N ILE A 561 6.23 28.33 -3.95
CA ILE A 561 5.76 28.70 -2.61
C ILE A 561 6.49 29.97 -2.17
N GLY A 562 5.91 31.14 -2.44
CA GLY A 562 6.45 32.42 -1.96
C GLY A 562 6.48 32.53 -0.44
N GLU A 563 7.37 33.39 0.10
CA GLU A 563 7.59 33.58 1.55
C GLU A 563 6.31 33.89 2.35
N ALA A 564 5.35 34.57 1.73
CA ALA A 564 4.07 34.93 2.36
C ALA A 564 3.30 33.70 2.89
N HIS A 565 3.43 32.54 2.25
CA HIS A 565 2.76 31.31 2.67
C HIS A 565 3.35 30.72 3.97
N TRP A 566 4.61 31.02 4.26
CA TRP A 566 5.35 30.57 5.44
C TRP A 566 5.25 31.53 6.63
N LEU A 567 4.91 32.80 6.36
CA LEU A 567 4.89 33.86 7.38
C LEU A 567 4.03 33.53 8.62
N PRO A 568 2.84 32.89 8.51
CA PRO A 568 2.05 32.51 9.69
C PRO A 568 2.74 31.51 10.63
N LEU A 569 3.75 30.79 10.15
CA LEU A 569 4.41 29.69 10.86
C LEU A 569 5.76 30.11 11.48
N ARG A 570 6.49 31.05 10.84
CA ARG A 570 7.82 31.49 11.29
C ARG A 570 7.81 32.31 12.59
N THR A 571 6.67 32.86 12.97
CA THR A 571 6.50 33.61 14.24
C THR A 571 6.12 32.72 15.42
N ASN A 572 5.96 31.41 15.22
CA ASN A 572 5.47 30.47 16.23
C ASN A 572 6.51 29.36 16.50
N ARG A 573 6.71 28.94 17.77
CA ARG A 573 7.60 27.82 18.14
C ARG A 573 7.23 26.48 17.46
N VAL A 574 6.02 26.39 16.91
CA VAL A 574 5.43 25.22 16.25
C VAL A 574 6.12 24.85 14.93
N PHE A 575 6.81 25.78 14.25
CA PHE A 575 7.59 25.43 13.04
C PHE A 575 8.69 24.42 13.34
N VAL A 576 9.34 24.50 14.51
CA VAL A 576 10.39 23.57 14.92
C VAL A 576 9.82 22.19 15.26
N GLU A 577 8.67 22.12 15.93
CA GLU A 577 7.97 20.86 16.26
C GLU A 577 7.32 20.20 15.03
N ALA A 578 6.87 20.97 14.03
CA ALA A 578 6.27 20.45 12.81
C ALA A 578 7.30 19.90 11.81
N VAL A 579 8.48 20.53 11.75
CA VAL A 579 9.62 20.06 10.94
C VAL A 579 10.33 18.90 11.63
N SER A 580 10.34 18.88 12.97
CA SER A 580 10.80 17.75 13.78
C SER A 580 9.63 16.77 13.95
N ILE A 581 9.29 16.01 12.90
CA ILE A 581 8.37 14.89 13.07
C ILE A 581 9.01 13.90 14.05
N GLU A 582 8.66 14.01 15.34
CA GLU A 582 8.93 12.98 16.32
C GLU A 582 8.24 11.69 15.83
N GLY A 583 9.03 10.68 15.46
CA GLY A 583 8.56 9.33 15.21
C GLY A 583 8.44 8.88 13.74
N GLY A 584 8.75 9.74 12.75
CA GLY A 584 8.77 9.32 11.35
C GLY A 584 10.04 8.54 11.00
N HIS A 585 9.94 7.49 10.16
CA HIS A 585 11.11 6.76 9.67
C HIS A 585 12.03 7.72 8.89
N THR A 586 13.22 7.95 9.44
CA THR A 586 14.30 8.72 8.84
C THR A 586 15.37 7.76 8.32
N ASP A 587 15.80 7.98 7.08
CA ASP A 587 16.95 7.27 6.52
C ASP A 587 17.86 8.23 5.75
N PRO A 588 18.68 9.02 6.46
CA PRO A 588 19.53 10.04 5.84
C PRO A 588 20.51 9.45 4.81
N ASP A 589 21.02 8.25 5.07
CA ASP A 589 21.99 7.59 4.20
C ASP A 589 21.35 7.20 2.86
N ARG A 590 20.15 6.61 2.88
CA ARG A 590 19.42 6.27 1.65
C ARG A 590 18.92 7.51 0.91
N LEU A 591 18.57 8.58 1.62
CA LEU A 591 18.18 9.84 0.99
C LEU A 591 19.37 10.53 0.31
N ALA A 592 20.54 10.55 0.93
CA ALA A 592 21.76 11.04 0.31
C ALA A 592 22.09 10.23 -0.96
N ALA A 593 22.03 8.89 -0.87
CA ALA A 593 22.23 8.03 -2.02
C ALA A 593 21.18 8.28 -3.13
N LEU A 594 19.92 8.55 -2.77
CA LEU A 594 18.85 8.88 -3.72
C LEU A 594 19.12 10.22 -4.41
N ALA A 595 19.57 11.23 -3.66
CA ALA A 595 19.91 12.55 -4.17
C ALA A 595 21.09 12.51 -5.15
N GLU A 596 21.97 11.52 -5.05
CA GLU A 596 23.02 11.26 -6.04
C GLU A 596 22.54 10.42 -7.23
N ALA A 597 21.67 9.43 -6.98
CA ALA A 597 21.23 8.49 -8.00
C ALA A 597 20.23 9.09 -9.00
N ALA A 598 19.27 9.89 -8.51
CA ALA A 598 18.21 10.43 -9.34
C ALA A 598 18.71 11.41 -10.41
N PRO A 599 19.55 12.44 -10.10
CA PRO A 599 20.09 13.34 -11.12
C PRO A 599 21.06 12.65 -12.09
N ALA A 600 21.72 11.58 -11.64
CA ALA A 600 22.62 10.78 -12.48
C ALA A 600 21.88 9.81 -13.42
N GLY A 601 20.54 9.80 -13.40
CA GLY A 601 19.72 8.93 -14.26
C GLY A 601 19.78 7.45 -13.89
N ARG A 602 20.27 7.09 -12.69
CA ARG A 602 20.34 5.70 -12.20
C ARG A 602 18.95 5.23 -11.73
N LEU A 603 18.04 5.04 -12.69
CA LEU A 603 16.61 4.84 -12.48
C LEU A 603 16.28 3.70 -11.48
N GLY A 604 16.82 2.51 -11.70
CA GLY A 604 16.55 1.33 -10.87
C GLY A 604 17.02 1.50 -9.43
N GLU A 605 18.21 2.06 -9.27
CA GLU A 605 18.79 2.38 -7.97
C GLU A 605 17.95 3.41 -7.23
N ALA A 606 17.60 4.51 -7.89
CA ALA A 606 16.83 5.58 -7.28
C ALA A 606 15.40 5.13 -6.91
N VAL A 607 14.72 4.34 -7.75
CA VAL A 607 13.40 3.78 -7.40
C VAL A 607 13.50 2.83 -6.21
N ALA A 608 14.50 1.95 -6.18
CA ALA A 608 14.69 1.04 -5.05
C ALA A 608 15.01 1.81 -3.75
N LEU A 609 15.91 2.79 -3.81
CA LEU A 609 16.24 3.66 -2.67
C LEU A 609 15.02 4.42 -2.15
N ALA A 610 14.18 4.97 -3.04
CA ALA A 610 12.94 5.63 -2.64
C ALA A 610 11.99 4.68 -1.89
N LEU A 611 11.80 3.46 -2.38
CA LEU A 611 10.94 2.48 -1.71
C LEU A 611 11.50 2.07 -0.35
N VAL A 612 12.81 1.84 -0.25
CA VAL A 612 13.45 1.41 0.99
C VAL A 612 13.50 2.57 2.00
N ALA A 613 13.71 3.81 1.56
CA ALA A 613 13.72 4.99 2.43
C ALA A 613 12.35 5.29 3.04
N LEU A 614 11.24 5.00 2.34
CA LEU A 614 9.89 5.15 2.88
C LEU A 614 9.56 4.11 3.97
N GLY A 615 10.22 2.93 3.94
CA GLY A 615 9.99 1.87 4.91
C GLY A 615 8.62 1.17 4.78
N PRO A 616 8.29 0.26 5.71
CA PRO A 616 7.06 -0.54 5.65
C PRO A 616 5.78 0.29 5.86
N ASP A 617 5.83 1.33 6.69
CA ASP A 617 4.68 2.22 6.96
C ASP A 617 4.41 3.22 5.83
N GLY A 618 5.29 3.24 4.82
CA GLY A 618 5.17 4.02 3.60
C GLY A 618 5.10 5.54 3.84
N PRO A 619 4.41 6.30 2.96
CA PRO A 619 4.42 7.77 3.01
C PRO A 619 3.74 8.33 4.26
N ALA A 620 2.88 7.56 4.94
CA ALA A 620 2.27 7.98 6.20
C ALA A 620 3.29 8.01 7.34
N GLY A 621 4.11 6.95 7.46
CA GLY A 621 5.12 6.79 8.50
C GLY A 621 6.48 7.42 8.21
N ALA A 622 6.76 7.87 6.98
CA ALA A 622 8.03 8.50 6.62
C ALA A 622 8.20 9.91 7.21
N SER A 623 9.40 10.31 7.63
CA SER A 623 9.65 11.71 8.04
C SER A 623 9.37 12.70 6.89
N LEU A 624 9.19 13.99 7.19
CA LEU A 624 8.96 15.00 6.16
C LEU A 624 10.16 15.16 5.22
N GLU A 625 11.37 15.05 5.77
CA GLU A 625 12.61 15.05 5.01
C GLU A 625 12.65 13.87 4.04
N THR A 626 12.39 12.65 4.55
CA THR A 626 12.32 11.44 3.74
C THR A 626 11.29 11.57 2.63
N LEU A 627 10.07 11.98 2.98
CA LEU A 627 8.97 12.09 2.04
C LEU A 627 9.31 13.09 0.93
N THR A 628 9.73 14.32 1.26
CA THR A 628 10.05 15.34 0.26
C THR A 628 11.26 14.98 -0.60
N GLY A 629 12.28 14.34 -0.02
CA GLY A 629 13.44 13.82 -0.77
C GLY A 629 13.03 12.74 -1.78
N VAL A 630 12.19 11.80 -1.37
CA VAL A 630 11.62 10.75 -2.25
C VAL A 630 10.80 11.36 -3.38
N LEU A 631 9.90 12.30 -3.07
CA LEU A 631 9.07 12.97 -4.07
C LEU A 631 9.93 13.70 -5.13
N ARG A 632 10.94 14.47 -4.70
CA ARG A 632 11.85 15.17 -5.63
C ARG A 632 12.66 14.17 -6.47
N GLY A 633 13.16 13.11 -5.86
CA GLY A 633 13.92 12.06 -6.55
C GLY A 633 13.10 11.36 -7.63
N LEU A 634 11.85 10.97 -7.34
CA LEU A 634 10.97 10.35 -8.32
C LEU A 634 10.64 11.30 -9.47
N ARG A 635 10.42 12.58 -9.20
CA ARG A 635 10.15 13.59 -10.24
C ARG A 635 11.36 13.85 -11.14
N ALA A 636 12.57 13.88 -10.58
CA ALA A 636 13.80 14.01 -11.36
C ALA A 636 13.97 12.87 -12.39
N LEU A 637 13.33 11.72 -12.14
CA LEU A 637 13.32 10.55 -13.02
C LEU A 637 12.12 10.51 -13.99
N GLY A 638 11.27 11.53 -13.99
CA GLY A 638 10.03 11.56 -14.78
C GLY A 638 8.91 10.68 -14.24
N LEU A 639 8.96 10.29 -12.96
CA LEU A 639 7.91 9.51 -12.28
C LEU A 639 6.94 10.43 -11.51
N ASP A 640 6.51 11.52 -12.15
CA ASP A 640 5.64 12.53 -11.54
C ASP A 640 4.33 11.94 -11.01
N ASP A 641 3.70 11.03 -11.76
CA ASP A 641 2.45 10.38 -11.33
C ASP A 641 2.63 9.62 -10.02
N ALA A 642 3.73 8.89 -9.87
CA ALA A 642 4.02 8.15 -8.65
C ALA A 642 4.30 9.09 -7.47
N ALA A 643 5.06 10.17 -7.70
CA ALA A 643 5.33 11.18 -6.69
C ALA A 643 4.03 11.85 -6.21
N ARG A 644 3.18 12.30 -7.14
CA ARG A 644 1.88 12.92 -6.81
C ARG A 644 1.01 12.01 -5.98
N GLN A 645 0.98 10.72 -6.30
CA GLN A 645 0.13 9.76 -5.61
C GLN A 645 0.66 9.40 -4.22
N LEU A 646 1.98 9.32 -4.02
CA LEU A 646 2.58 9.24 -2.69
C LEU A 646 2.25 10.47 -1.83
N ALA A 647 2.27 11.67 -2.43
CA ALA A 647 1.91 12.90 -1.72
C ALA A 647 0.42 12.91 -1.31
N VAL A 648 -0.47 12.42 -2.17
CA VAL A 648 -1.89 12.25 -1.86
C VAL A 648 -2.09 11.26 -0.71
N GLU A 649 -1.44 10.09 -0.76
CA GLU A 649 -1.49 9.09 0.32
C GLU A 649 -0.98 9.67 1.66
N ALA A 650 0.14 10.41 1.64
CA ALA A 650 0.70 11.05 2.82
C ALA A 650 -0.27 12.06 3.47
N LEU A 651 -0.89 12.93 2.66
CA LEU A 651 -1.80 13.96 3.16
C LEU A 651 -3.05 13.34 3.78
N VAL A 652 -3.63 12.33 3.12
CA VAL A 652 -4.87 11.69 3.59
C VAL A 652 -4.63 10.91 4.88
N ALA A 653 -3.55 10.15 4.98
CA ALA A 653 -3.24 9.38 6.17
C ALA A 653 -3.07 10.27 7.42
N ARG A 654 -2.39 11.42 7.29
CA ARG A 654 -2.11 12.34 8.40
C ARG A 654 -3.29 13.22 8.80
N SER A 655 -4.16 13.55 7.83
CA SER A 655 -5.40 14.28 8.10
C SER A 655 -6.40 13.50 8.98
N ALA A 656 -6.27 12.17 9.01
CA ALA A 656 -7.13 11.29 9.80
C ALA A 656 -6.75 11.22 11.29
N GLU A 657 -5.45 11.26 11.62
CA GLU A 657 -4.95 11.20 13.02
C GLU A 657 -5.33 12.45 13.85
N SER A 658 -5.89 13.44 13.19
CA SER A 658 -6.15 14.79 13.71
C SER A 658 -7.61 15.20 13.59
N SER A 659 -8.48 14.28 13.15
CA SER A 659 -9.95 14.39 13.14
C SER A 659 -10.52 13.49 14.23
#